data_AF-A0A3P5YW30-F1
#
_entry.id   AF-A0A3P5YW30-F1
#
_cell.length_a   1.000
_cell.length_b   1.000
_cell.length_c   1.000
_cell.angle_alpha   90.00
_cell.angle_beta   90.00
_cell.angle_gamma   90.00
#
_symmetry.space_group_name_H-M   'P 1'
#
loop_
_entity.id
_entity.type
_entity.pdbx_description
1 polymer ?
#
loop_
_entity_poly.entity_id
_entity_poly.type
_entity_poly.pdbx_seq_one_letter_code
_entity_poly.pdbx_strand_id
1 'polypeptide(L)'
;MELLRSNLSRVQIPEPTHRIYKHECCLSFDTPRSEGGLFVDMNSFLAFGKDYVAWNHEKTGNPVYLHIKDTPKSVPEDRPLKKPTLLAIGVDGGFDNNETEYEESYSIVILPDFVSLPFPSVELPEKVRIAVDTVLSAVGAERREQVAAWAAEEKKASEHALTLQQLKSGIVIPPSGWKCAKCDKKENLWLNLTDGMILCGRKNWDGTGGNNHAVEHYKETSYPLAVKLGTITADLEAADVYSYPEDDSVLDPLLAQHLAHFGIDFSSMQKTEMTTAERELDQNTNFDWNRIQESGKELVPVFGPGYTGLVNLGNSCYLAATMQILFSTHSFISRYFSNQSLKLAFEMAPADPTLDLNMQLTKLGHGLLSGKYSVPVTEKDAATAEARQEGIPPRMFKSVVAAGHGEFSSMRQQDALDFFLHLLDKVERGNNTRPDLDPSRSFKFGVEEKILCSSGKVSYNKRDDCILSLNIPLQEATNKDELEAFNNQKAGKGLEENNIRSTDDIVRPRVPLEACLATFASPEQIHDYYSTALKGKTTAIKTTGLTSFPDYLVLHMRKFVMDAGWVPKKLDVYIDVPDVIDISHMRSKGLQPGEELLPDAVPEEVMETAQPVANEEIVEQLVSMGFNQLHCQKAAINTSNVGVEEATNWLFSHMDDPDIDAPISHQASDVDQSSVDTLISFGFAEEVARKALKASGGDIEKATDWIFNNPNASVSDMDVSSSSSAQTPAQTGLPDGGGRYKLFGIVSHMGTSTHCGHYVAHILKEGRWVIFNDSKVGISTDPPKDMGYLYFFQRLEN
;
A
#
# COMPACT_ATOMS: atom_id res chain seq x y z
N MET A 1 25.00 6.78 43.54
CA MET A 1 25.15 5.33 43.83
C MET A 1 24.09 4.78 44.78
N GLU A 2 23.84 5.38 45.97
CA GLU A 2 22.77 4.92 46.88
C GLU A 2 21.38 4.96 46.24
N LEU A 3 21.07 6.03 45.50
CA LEU A 3 19.84 6.18 44.74
C LEU A 3 19.64 5.11 43.65
N LEU A 4 20.73 4.62 43.05
CA LEU A 4 20.67 3.51 42.08
C LEU A 4 20.35 2.20 42.80
N ARG A 5 20.99 1.96 43.96
CA ARG A 5 20.80 0.75 44.76
C ARG A 5 19.37 0.62 45.27
N SER A 6 18.73 1.72 45.67
CA SER A 6 17.32 1.71 46.10
C SER A 6 16.33 1.39 44.96
N ASN A 7 16.74 1.54 43.70
CA ASN A 7 15.91 1.34 42.52
C ASN A 7 16.28 0.10 41.69
N LEU A 8 17.18 -0.77 42.19
CA LEU A 8 17.62 -1.98 41.47
C LEU A 8 16.50 -2.99 41.17
N SER A 9 15.42 -2.98 41.95
CA SER A 9 14.23 -3.80 41.68
C SER A 9 13.50 -3.38 40.41
N ARG A 10 13.64 -2.11 39.98
CA ARG A 10 13.02 -1.56 38.78
C ARG A 10 13.87 -1.68 37.52
N VAL A 11 15.10 -2.17 37.62
CA VAL A 11 15.93 -2.50 36.45
C VAL A 11 15.63 -3.95 36.05
N GLN A 12 15.33 -4.18 34.78
CA GLN A 12 15.17 -5.52 34.20
C GLN A 12 16.31 -5.83 33.25
N ILE A 13 16.62 -7.11 33.10
CA ILE A 13 17.56 -7.59 32.07
C ILE A 13 16.69 -7.98 30.87
N PRO A 14 16.93 -7.45 29.66
CA PRO A 14 16.12 -7.78 28.50
C PRO A 14 16.13 -9.28 28.20
N GLU A 15 14.94 -9.84 27.99
CA GLU A 15 14.76 -11.20 27.46
C GLU A 15 14.59 -11.19 25.94
N PRO A 16 14.80 -12.30 25.21
CA PRO A 16 14.72 -12.33 23.74
C PRO A 16 13.39 -11.86 23.14
N THR A 17 12.29 -11.99 23.89
CA THR A 17 10.93 -11.57 23.53
C THR A 17 10.70 -10.07 23.64
N HIS A 18 11.54 -9.34 24.39
CA HIS A 18 11.38 -7.91 24.57
C HIS A 18 11.77 -7.12 23.31
N ARG A 19 10.99 -6.07 23.03
CA ARG A 19 11.29 -5.08 22.00
C ARG A 19 12.15 -3.98 22.62
N ILE A 20 13.35 -3.79 22.09
CA ILE A 20 14.32 -2.81 22.62
C ILE A 20 14.39 -1.65 21.65
N TYR A 21 13.94 -0.48 22.10
CA TYR A 21 14.04 0.77 21.35
C TYR A 21 15.29 1.51 21.82
N LYS A 22 16.19 1.83 20.87
CA LYS A 22 17.46 2.52 21.16
C LYS A 22 17.95 3.45 20.03
N HIS A 23 17.15 3.61 18.99
CA HIS A 23 17.52 4.38 17.80
C HIS A 23 16.58 5.57 17.59
N GLU A 24 15.31 5.46 17.96
CA GLU A 24 14.33 6.54 17.87
C GLU A 24 13.44 6.63 19.11
N CYS A 25 13.04 7.85 19.48
CA CYS A 25 12.10 8.11 20.55
C CYS A 25 10.70 7.57 20.21
N CYS A 26 10.01 6.96 21.18
CA CYS A 26 8.65 6.46 20.99
C CYS A 26 7.60 7.56 20.75
N LEU A 27 7.88 8.81 21.16
CA LEU A 27 6.95 9.94 21.10
C LEU A 27 7.35 11.04 20.11
N SER A 28 8.57 11.02 19.60
CA SER A 28 9.12 12.02 18.67
C SER A 28 10.11 11.36 17.71
N PHE A 29 10.75 12.13 16.84
CA PHE A 29 11.81 11.62 15.94
C PHE A 29 13.21 11.94 16.48
N ASP A 30 13.33 12.19 17.80
CA ASP A 30 14.63 12.32 18.45
C ASP A 30 15.38 10.99 18.40
N THR A 31 16.67 11.07 18.09
CA THR A 31 17.60 9.94 17.98
C THR A 31 18.80 10.16 18.92
N PRO A 32 19.71 9.19 19.09
CA PRO A 32 20.96 9.42 19.83
C PRO A 32 21.79 10.62 19.33
N ARG A 33 21.61 11.02 18.06
CA ARG A 33 22.29 12.18 17.44
C ARG A 33 21.65 13.52 17.80
N SER A 34 20.45 13.51 18.37
CA SER A 34 19.77 14.73 18.81
C SER A 34 20.50 15.37 19.99
N GLU A 35 20.39 16.70 20.14
CA GLU A 35 21.16 17.47 21.15
C GLU A 35 21.07 16.88 22.57
N GLY A 36 19.89 16.40 22.95
CA GLY A 36 19.59 15.81 24.25
C GLY A 36 19.89 14.32 24.40
N GLY A 37 20.30 13.63 23.34
CA GLY A 37 20.43 12.17 23.31
C GLY A 37 19.10 11.44 23.48
N LEU A 38 19.19 10.14 23.72
CA LEU A 38 18.05 9.23 23.85
C LEU A 38 18.12 8.47 25.19
N PHE A 39 17.00 8.38 25.90
CA PHE A 39 16.88 7.74 27.21
C PHE A 39 16.05 6.47 27.11
N VAL A 40 16.69 5.31 27.24
CA VAL A 40 16.06 3.99 27.24
C VAL A 40 15.66 3.62 28.66
N ASP A 41 14.38 3.40 28.92
CA ASP A 41 13.88 2.93 30.21
C ASP A 41 14.44 1.52 30.50
N MET A 42 15.16 1.37 31.60
CA MET A 42 15.80 0.10 31.98
C MET A 42 14.80 -0.95 32.49
N ASN A 43 13.50 -0.64 32.52
CA ASN A 43 12.43 -1.56 32.83
C ASN A 43 11.67 -2.01 31.58
N SER A 44 11.16 -1.07 30.79
CA SER A 44 10.30 -1.32 29.63
C SER A 44 11.06 -1.41 28.29
N PHE A 45 12.30 -0.94 28.26
CA PHE A 45 13.15 -0.83 27.06
C PHE A 45 12.59 0.09 25.96
N LEU A 46 11.64 0.95 26.32
CA LEU A 46 11.15 2.06 25.50
C LEU A 46 12.12 3.24 25.56
N ALA A 47 12.22 3.99 24.46
CA ALA A 47 13.14 5.11 24.33
C ALA A 47 12.44 6.47 24.29
N PHE A 48 12.97 7.43 25.03
CA PHE A 48 12.41 8.77 25.13
C PHE A 48 13.48 9.83 24.89
N GLY A 49 13.17 10.85 24.10
CA GLY A 49 14.01 12.04 23.97
C GLY A 49 14.04 12.81 25.29
N LYS A 50 15.02 13.71 25.44
CA LYS A 50 15.23 14.51 26.66
C LYS A 50 13.97 15.25 27.13
N ASP A 51 13.16 15.77 26.20
CA ASP A 51 11.95 16.55 26.53
C ASP A 51 10.79 15.66 27.02
N TYR A 52 10.88 14.35 26.80
CA TYR A 52 9.77 13.41 26.96
C TYR A 52 10.01 12.37 28.07
N VAL A 53 11.27 12.13 28.46
CA VAL A 53 11.63 11.11 29.47
C VAL A 53 10.96 11.37 30.83
N ALA A 54 10.75 12.64 31.20
CA ALA A 54 10.03 13.00 32.41
C ALA A 54 8.58 12.52 32.41
N TRP A 55 7.91 12.52 31.24
CA TRP A 55 6.53 12.04 31.13
C TRP A 55 6.46 10.53 31.33
N ASN A 56 7.45 9.76 30.84
CA ASN A 56 7.50 8.33 31.12
C ASN A 56 7.68 8.05 32.62
N HIS A 57 8.56 8.80 33.30
CA HIS A 57 8.73 8.69 34.74
C HIS A 57 7.44 9.04 35.49
N GLU A 58 6.71 10.09 35.09
CA GLU A 58 5.40 10.45 35.65
C GLU A 58 4.37 9.33 35.46
N LYS A 59 4.31 8.71 34.27
CA LYS A 59 3.32 7.68 33.92
C LYS A 59 3.61 6.32 34.57
N THR A 60 4.87 5.90 34.62
CA THR A 60 5.28 4.54 35.03
C THR A 60 5.88 4.49 36.45
N GLY A 61 6.39 5.63 36.94
CA GLY A 61 7.20 5.69 38.15
C GLY A 61 8.59 5.05 37.99
N ASN A 62 9.05 4.74 36.77
CA ASN A 62 10.37 4.14 36.51
C ASN A 62 11.46 5.22 36.53
N PRO A 63 12.46 5.15 37.43
CA PRO A 63 13.42 6.22 37.61
C PRO A 63 14.77 5.98 36.92
N VAL A 64 15.08 4.77 36.43
CA VAL A 64 16.43 4.43 35.91
C VAL A 64 16.41 4.29 34.39
N TYR A 65 17.26 5.06 33.71
CA TYR A 65 17.36 5.09 32.25
C TYR A 65 18.81 4.92 31.78
N LEU A 66 19.01 4.26 30.65
CA LEU A 66 20.25 4.29 29.88
C LEU A 66 20.18 5.45 28.90
N HIS A 67 21.06 6.43 29.07
CA HIS A 67 21.20 7.57 28.17
C HIS A 67 22.28 7.27 27.14
N ILE A 68 21.90 7.33 25.86
CA ILE A 68 22.72 7.09 24.67
C ILE A 68 22.83 8.40 23.89
N LYS A 69 24.06 8.84 23.60
CA LYS A 69 24.30 10.07 22.86
C LYS A 69 25.46 9.93 21.89
N ASP A 70 25.20 10.27 20.64
CA ASP A 70 26.18 10.26 19.56
C ASP A 70 26.75 11.66 19.37
N THR A 71 28.06 11.78 19.36
CA THR A 71 28.75 13.05 19.12
C THR A 71 29.66 12.95 17.90
N PRO A 72 29.65 13.92 16.97
CA PRO A 72 30.51 13.87 15.80
C PRO A 72 31.99 13.95 16.24
N LYS A 73 32.83 13.03 15.73
CA LYS A 73 34.27 13.04 16.01
C LYS A 73 34.91 14.25 15.35
N SER A 74 35.75 14.97 16.10
CA SER A 74 36.58 16.03 15.52
C SER A 74 37.69 15.40 14.67
N VAL A 75 37.67 15.62 13.36
CA VAL A 75 38.80 15.26 12.48
C VAL A 75 39.96 16.22 12.76
N PRO A 76 41.17 15.75 13.10
CA PRO A 76 42.34 16.61 13.21
C PRO A 76 42.65 17.26 11.85
N GLU A 77 42.91 18.57 11.81
CA GLU A 77 43.17 19.36 10.59
C GLU A 77 44.39 18.88 9.76
N ASP A 78 45.18 17.92 10.26
CA ASP A 78 46.50 17.56 9.75
C ASP A 78 46.54 16.15 9.11
N ARG A 79 45.45 15.69 8.49
CA ARG A 79 45.43 14.41 7.74
C ARG A 79 45.95 14.65 6.31
N PRO A 80 47.14 14.13 5.92
CA PRO A 80 47.59 14.26 4.55
C PRO A 80 46.68 13.45 3.63
N LEU A 81 46.09 14.12 2.63
CA LEU A 81 45.26 13.52 1.59
C LEU A 81 46.03 12.37 0.91
N LYS A 82 45.74 11.11 1.28
CA LYS A 82 46.24 9.96 0.55
C LYS A 82 45.56 9.94 -0.82
N LYS A 83 46.34 9.92 -1.90
CA LYS A 83 45.80 9.71 -3.24
C LYS A 83 45.15 8.30 -3.30
N PRO A 84 43.91 8.16 -3.76
CA PRO A 84 43.25 6.86 -3.88
C PRO A 84 44.05 5.94 -4.80
N THR A 85 44.23 4.69 -4.38
CA THR A 85 44.84 3.61 -5.17
C THR A 85 43.81 2.68 -5.79
N LEU A 86 42.54 2.77 -5.37
CA LEU A 86 41.40 1.93 -5.79
C LEU A 86 40.18 2.81 -6.12
N LEU A 87 39.44 2.42 -7.16
CA LEU A 87 38.14 3.01 -7.55
C LEU A 87 37.01 2.33 -6.77
N ALA A 88 37.00 2.49 -5.45
CA ALA A 88 35.92 2.00 -4.59
C ALA A 88 35.75 2.96 -3.41
N ILE A 89 34.52 3.24 -3.02
CA ILE A 89 34.19 4.19 -1.94
C ILE A 89 34.16 3.43 -0.61
N GLY A 90 34.84 3.92 0.43
CA GLY A 90 34.77 3.33 1.78
C GLY A 90 35.60 2.07 2.04
N VAL A 91 36.55 1.72 1.16
CA VAL A 91 37.52 0.62 1.36
C VAL A 91 38.93 1.15 1.56
N ASP A 92 39.78 0.39 2.25
CA ASP A 92 41.17 0.80 2.54
C ASP A 92 41.96 0.95 1.22
N GLY A 93 42.33 2.20 0.87
CA GLY A 93 42.93 2.58 -0.41
C GLY A 93 41.97 3.12 -1.48
N GLY A 94 40.67 3.25 -1.17
CA GLY A 94 39.59 3.80 -1.99
C GLY A 94 39.34 5.31 -1.84
N PHE A 95 38.22 5.82 -2.37
CA PHE A 95 37.73 7.17 -2.10
C PHE A 95 37.17 7.26 -0.67
N ASP A 96 37.62 8.25 0.11
CA ASP A 96 37.09 8.53 1.44
C ASP A 96 35.60 8.88 1.34
N ASN A 97 34.75 8.11 2.02
CA ASN A 97 33.38 8.53 2.30
C ASN A 97 33.47 9.66 3.32
N ASN A 98 33.16 10.90 2.92
CA ASN A 98 33.08 12.07 3.81
C ASN A 98 31.94 11.98 4.85
N GLU A 99 31.52 10.77 5.25
CA GLU A 99 30.55 10.59 6.32
C GLU A 99 31.20 10.97 7.65
N THR A 100 30.54 11.86 8.39
CA THR A 100 31.01 12.28 9.71
C THR A 100 31.02 11.06 10.63
N GLU A 101 32.20 10.62 11.08
CA GLU A 101 32.28 9.56 12.08
C GLU A 101 31.70 10.06 13.41
N TYR A 102 30.90 9.24 14.09
CA TYR A 102 30.35 9.56 15.40
C TYR A 102 31.00 8.72 16.50
N GLU A 103 31.12 9.29 17.69
CA GLU A 103 31.50 8.63 18.94
C GLU A 103 30.26 8.51 19.83
N GLU A 104 29.91 7.27 20.17
CA GLU A 104 28.77 6.96 21.05
C GLU A 104 29.21 7.05 22.52
N SER A 105 28.40 7.74 23.33
CA SER A 105 28.61 7.89 24.75
C SER A 105 27.40 7.35 25.53
N TYR A 106 27.67 6.62 26.61
CA TYR A 106 26.65 5.97 27.42
C TYR A 106 26.74 6.41 28.89
N SER A 107 25.59 6.61 29.52
CA SER A 107 25.50 6.91 30.95
C SER A 107 24.20 6.40 31.54
N ILE A 108 24.18 6.09 32.83
CA ILE A 108 22.94 5.78 33.56
C ILE A 108 22.42 7.06 34.18
N VAL A 109 21.17 7.41 33.86
CA VAL A 109 20.52 8.62 34.38
C VAL A 109 19.36 8.21 35.29
N ILE A 110 19.27 8.87 36.46
CA ILE A 110 18.24 8.61 37.46
C ILE A 110 17.35 9.84 37.64
N LEU A 111 16.05 9.68 37.37
CA LEU A 111 15.01 10.72 37.53
C LEU A 111 14.43 10.71 38.96
N PRO A 112 13.85 11.84 39.43
CA PRO A 112 13.64 13.10 38.72
C PRO A 112 14.85 14.05 38.71
N ASP A 113 15.88 13.79 39.51
CA ASP A 113 17.02 14.70 39.73
C ASP A 113 18.07 14.70 38.59
N PHE A 114 17.87 13.90 37.54
CA PHE A 114 18.80 13.70 36.41
C PHE A 114 20.23 13.36 36.85
N VAL A 115 20.39 12.54 37.91
CA VAL A 115 21.70 12.11 38.38
C VAL A 115 22.33 11.18 37.34
N SER A 116 23.42 11.64 36.71
CA SER A 116 24.15 10.87 35.69
C SER A 116 25.33 10.10 36.31
N LEU A 117 25.46 8.83 35.94
CA LEU A 117 26.55 7.94 36.31
C LEU A 117 27.22 7.44 35.02
N PRO A 118 28.55 7.56 34.88
CA PRO A 118 29.25 7.19 33.65
C PRO A 118 29.20 5.67 33.40
N PHE A 119 29.10 5.27 32.14
CA PHE A 119 29.20 3.88 31.69
C PHE A 119 30.24 3.78 30.55
N PRO A 120 31.13 2.76 30.55
CA PRO A 120 31.25 1.65 31.50
C PRO A 120 31.90 2.06 32.83
N SER A 121 31.45 1.49 33.95
CA SER A 121 32.08 1.67 35.26
C SER A 121 31.97 0.39 36.10
N VAL A 122 33.07 0.02 36.77
CA VAL A 122 33.13 -1.15 37.67
C VAL A 122 32.36 -0.94 38.98
N GLU A 123 32.03 0.30 39.32
CA GLU A 123 31.29 0.63 40.54
C GLU A 123 29.78 0.36 40.39
N LEU A 124 29.29 0.26 39.15
CA LEU A 124 27.88 -0.02 38.87
C LEU A 124 27.50 -1.46 39.26
N PRO A 125 26.30 -1.69 39.82
CA PRO A 125 25.84 -3.03 40.14
C PRO A 125 25.85 -3.97 38.93
N GLU A 126 26.22 -5.23 39.15
CA GLU A 126 26.35 -6.25 38.09
C GLU A 126 25.08 -6.38 37.24
N LYS A 127 23.90 -6.38 37.90
CA LYS A 127 22.59 -6.41 37.23
C LYS A 127 22.42 -5.28 36.21
N VAL A 128 22.87 -4.07 36.54
CA VAL A 128 22.76 -2.89 35.65
C VAL A 128 23.71 -3.03 34.48
N ARG A 129 24.96 -3.45 34.73
CA ARG A 129 25.93 -3.69 33.65
C ARG A 129 25.43 -4.72 32.64
N ILE A 130 24.97 -5.88 33.12
CA ILE A 130 24.43 -6.95 32.26
C ILE A 130 23.24 -6.45 31.45
N ALA A 131 22.32 -5.72 32.09
CA ALA A 131 21.18 -5.14 31.39
C ALA A 131 21.60 -4.18 30.27
N VAL A 132 22.55 -3.27 30.53
CA VAL A 132 23.07 -2.32 29.54
C VAL A 132 23.78 -3.06 28.40
N ASP A 133 24.68 -3.98 28.71
CA ASP A 133 25.42 -4.76 27.71
C ASP A 133 24.45 -5.54 26.81
N THR A 134 23.35 -6.06 27.38
CA THR A 134 22.29 -6.75 26.63
C THR A 134 21.51 -5.77 25.74
N VAL A 135 21.15 -4.58 26.22
CA VAL A 135 20.49 -3.54 25.40
C VAL A 135 21.39 -3.09 24.24
N LEU A 136 22.67 -2.87 24.51
CA LEU A 136 23.64 -2.41 23.51
C LEU A 136 23.93 -3.49 22.46
N SER A 137 24.04 -4.77 22.86
CA SER A 137 24.27 -5.89 21.95
C SER A 137 23.04 -6.36 21.19
N ALA A 138 21.83 -6.10 21.69
CA ALA A 138 20.60 -6.52 21.03
C ALA A 138 20.41 -5.82 19.67
N VAL A 139 19.86 -6.54 18.70
CA VAL A 139 19.34 -5.92 17.47
C VAL A 139 18.12 -5.07 17.87
N GLY A 140 18.19 -3.75 17.69
CA GLY A 140 17.09 -2.85 18.04
C GLY A 140 15.79 -3.26 17.34
N ALA A 141 14.64 -3.02 18.00
CA ALA A 141 13.32 -3.42 17.50
C ALA A 141 13.08 -2.94 16.06
N GLU A 142 13.45 -1.69 15.78
CA GLU A 142 13.36 -1.08 14.45
C GLU A 142 14.18 -1.81 13.37
N ARG A 143 15.38 -2.31 13.73
CA ARG A 143 16.27 -3.03 12.82
C ARG A 143 15.84 -4.48 12.66
N ARG A 144 15.30 -5.09 13.72
CA ARG A 144 14.71 -6.44 13.67
C ARG A 144 13.49 -6.46 12.75
N GLU A 145 12.62 -5.45 12.81
CA GLU A 145 11.47 -5.30 11.91
C GLU A 145 11.89 -5.09 10.46
N GLN A 146 12.92 -4.26 10.20
CA GLN A 146 13.49 -4.10 8.85
C GLN A 146 14.11 -5.40 8.32
N VAL A 147 14.89 -6.10 9.14
CA VAL A 147 15.54 -7.37 8.73
C VAL A 147 14.50 -8.49 8.54
N ALA A 148 13.47 -8.56 9.38
CA ALA A 148 12.39 -9.54 9.22
C ALA A 148 11.55 -9.27 7.96
N ALA A 149 11.32 -8.00 7.62
CA ALA A 149 10.66 -7.62 6.38
C ALA A 149 11.53 -7.89 5.13
N TRP A 150 12.86 -7.77 5.26
CA TRP A 150 13.81 -8.19 4.21
C TRP A 150 13.90 -9.72 4.06
N ALA A 151 13.84 -10.46 5.16
CA ALA A 151 13.83 -11.93 5.13
C ALA A 151 12.56 -12.50 4.47
N ALA A 152 11.46 -11.73 4.44
CA ALA A 152 10.27 -12.07 3.66
C ALA A 152 10.43 -11.84 2.14
N GLU A 153 11.50 -11.16 1.71
CA GLU A 153 11.87 -10.90 0.31
C GLU A 153 12.97 -11.83 -0.22
N GLU A 154 13.35 -12.90 0.49
CA GLU A 154 14.28 -13.88 -0.09
C GLU A 154 13.67 -14.45 -1.38
N LYS A 155 14.36 -14.21 -2.52
CA LYS A 155 14.06 -14.85 -3.80
C LYS A 155 13.84 -16.33 -3.52
N LYS A 156 12.67 -16.86 -3.89
CA LYS A 156 12.40 -18.28 -3.68
C LYS A 156 13.45 -19.09 -4.42
N ALA A 157 14.02 -20.07 -3.75
CA ALA A 157 14.93 -21.00 -4.39
C ALA A 157 14.17 -21.75 -5.50
N SER A 158 14.72 -21.75 -6.71
CA SER A 158 14.06 -22.44 -7.82
C SER A 158 13.95 -23.93 -7.54
N GLU A 159 12.79 -24.51 -7.84
CA GLU A 159 12.56 -25.96 -7.80
C GLU A 159 13.52 -26.73 -8.73
N HIS A 160 14.04 -26.04 -9.75
CA HIS A 160 14.95 -26.61 -10.75
C HIS A 160 16.42 -26.49 -10.39
N ALA A 161 16.81 -25.69 -9.39
CA ALA A 161 18.22 -25.43 -9.07
C ALA A 161 18.96 -26.71 -8.64
N LEU A 162 18.35 -27.54 -7.78
CA LEU A 162 18.98 -28.77 -7.27
C LEU A 162 18.96 -29.93 -8.28
N THR A 163 18.04 -29.89 -9.25
CA THR A 163 17.83 -30.97 -10.23
C THR A 163 18.34 -30.62 -11.62
N LEU A 164 18.98 -29.45 -11.77
CA LEU A 164 19.49 -28.94 -13.04
C LEU A 164 20.57 -29.87 -13.61
N GLN A 165 20.30 -30.45 -14.77
CA GLN A 165 21.28 -31.26 -15.48
C GLN A 165 22.09 -30.38 -16.43
N GLN A 166 23.40 -30.26 -16.21
CA GLN A 166 24.29 -29.53 -17.12
C GLN A 166 24.90 -30.48 -18.15
N LEU A 167 24.76 -30.15 -19.44
CA LEU A 167 25.31 -30.93 -20.54
C LEU A 167 26.83 -30.79 -20.57
N LYS A 168 27.54 -31.90 -20.84
CA LYS A 168 29.00 -31.89 -21.04
C LYS A 168 29.32 -31.35 -22.44
N SER A 169 29.16 -30.05 -22.63
CA SER A 169 29.40 -29.38 -23.92
C SER A 169 30.86 -28.98 -24.13
N GLY A 170 31.70 -28.96 -23.08
CA GLY A 170 33.10 -28.53 -23.15
C GLY A 170 33.28 -27.04 -23.49
N ILE A 171 32.19 -26.27 -23.38
CA ILE A 171 32.15 -24.84 -23.67
C ILE A 171 32.74 -24.08 -22.49
N VAL A 172 33.75 -23.27 -22.76
CA VAL A 172 34.32 -22.32 -21.79
C VAL A 172 33.85 -20.93 -22.17
N ILE A 173 33.13 -20.28 -21.26
CA ILE A 173 32.55 -18.95 -21.49
C ILE A 173 33.61 -17.89 -21.12
N PRO A 174 33.96 -16.97 -22.04
CA PRO A 174 34.92 -15.91 -21.73
C PRO A 174 34.36 -14.94 -20.68
N PRO A 175 35.20 -14.18 -19.95
CA PRO A 175 34.74 -13.28 -18.89
C PRO A 175 34.11 -11.97 -19.40
N SER A 176 34.19 -11.67 -20.70
CA SER A 176 33.57 -10.50 -21.33
C SER A 176 33.49 -10.67 -22.85
N GLY A 177 32.85 -9.71 -23.55
CA GLY A 177 32.77 -9.69 -25.01
C GLY A 177 31.71 -10.61 -25.60
N TRP A 178 30.70 -10.96 -24.80
CA TRP A 178 29.62 -11.86 -25.20
C TRP A 178 28.76 -11.28 -26.32
N LYS A 179 28.16 -12.18 -27.08
CA LYS A 179 27.23 -11.86 -28.18
C LYS A 179 26.17 -12.95 -28.23
N CYS A 180 24.94 -12.57 -28.57
CA CYS A 180 23.88 -13.53 -28.79
C CYS A 180 24.27 -14.53 -29.90
N ALA A 181 24.03 -15.82 -29.68
CA ALA A 181 24.32 -16.86 -30.68
C ALA A 181 23.44 -16.78 -31.93
N LYS A 182 22.22 -16.21 -31.81
CA LYS A 182 21.23 -16.10 -32.90
C LYS A 182 21.17 -14.71 -33.56
N CYS A 183 21.74 -13.64 -32.97
CA CYS A 183 21.75 -12.29 -33.57
C CYS A 183 22.94 -11.41 -33.15
N ASP A 184 22.93 -10.14 -33.56
CA ASP A 184 24.05 -9.22 -33.33
C ASP A 184 24.06 -8.48 -31.99
N LYS A 185 23.11 -8.76 -31.09
CA LYS A 185 23.03 -8.10 -29.77
C LYS A 185 24.20 -8.51 -28.87
N LYS A 186 24.77 -7.52 -28.17
CA LYS A 186 25.88 -7.66 -27.22
C LYS A 186 25.50 -7.34 -25.77
N GLU A 187 24.27 -6.91 -25.55
CA GLU A 187 23.72 -6.49 -24.26
C GLU A 187 22.44 -7.29 -23.97
N ASN A 188 22.04 -7.38 -22.69
CA ASN A 188 20.88 -8.18 -22.24
C ASN A 188 20.99 -9.66 -22.59
N LEU A 189 22.15 -10.23 -22.27
CA LEU A 189 22.49 -11.59 -22.63
C LEU A 189 22.24 -12.52 -21.45
N TRP A 190 21.57 -13.62 -21.73
CA TRP A 190 21.21 -14.66 -20.78
C TRP A 190 21.99 -15.92 -21.15
N LEU A 191 22.74 -16.44 -20.18
CA LEU A 191 23.44 -17.71 -20.27
C LEU A 191 22.51 -18.80 -19.75
N ASN A 192 22.12 -19.73 -20.60
CA ASN A 192 21.37 -20.90 -20.15
C ASN A 192 22.29 -21.84 -19.34
N LEU A 193 21.88 -22.16 -18.11
CA LEU A 193 22.72 -22.91 -17.17
C LEU A 193 22.79 -24.41 -17.50
N THR A 194 21.96 -24.93 -18.41
CA THR A 194 21.98 -26.34 -18.83
C THR A 194 23.00 -26.60 -19.95
N ASP A 195 23.02 -25.78 -21.01
CA ASP A 195 23.81 -26.06 -22.21
C ASP A 195 24.93 -25.04 -22.50
N GLY A 196 24.92 -23.89 -21.82
CA GLY A 196 25.90 -22.83 -21.98
C GLY A 196 25.63 -21.90 -23.17
N MET A 197 24.44 -21.94 -23.77
CA MET A 197 24.07 -21.04 -24.86
C MET A 197 23.85 -19.60 -24.35
N ILE A 198 24.46 -18.63 -25.04
CA ILE A 198 24.29 -17.20 -24.76
C ILE A 198 23.26 -16.60 -25.73
N LEU A 199 22.15 -16.11 -25.19
CA LEU A 199 21.01 -15.66 -26.00
C LEU A 199 20.48 -14.32 -25.48
N CYS A 200 19.98 -13.46 -26.36
CA CYS A 200 19.40 -12.20 -25.93
C CYS A 200 18.02 -12.42 -25.30
N GLY A 201 17.70 -11.58 -24.30
CA GLY A 201 16.45 -11.65 -23.54
C GLY A 201 15.17 -11.36 -24.34
N ARG A 202 14.06 -11.18 -23.61
CA ARG A 202 12.74 -10.93 -24.21
C ARG A 202 12.72 -9.61 -25.01
N LYS A 203 11.94 -9.61 -26.08
CA LYS A 203 11.63 -8.43 -26.89
C LYS A 203 10.48 -7.69 -26.22
N ASN A 204 10.70 -6.42 -25.93
CA ASN A 204 9.67 -5.55 -25.40
C ASN A 204 8.74 -5.08 -26.53
N TRP A 205 7.52 -4.67 -26.17
CA TRP A 205 6.49 -4.26 -27.14
C TRP A 205 6.84 -2.97 -27.89
N ASP A 206 7.73 -2.15 -27.32
CA ASP A 206 8.31 -0.92 -27.88
C ASP A 206 9.49 -1.17 -28.85
N GLY A 207 9.89 -2.43 -29.02
CA GLY A 207 11.06 -2.83 -29.84
C GLY A 207 12.40 -2.85 -29.08
N THR A 208 12.44 -2.41 -27.82
CA THR A 208 13.64 -2.46 -26.97
C THR A 208 13.83 -3.85 -26.33
N GLY A 209 14.93 -4.03 -25.59
CA GLY A 209 15.27 -5.31 -24.98
C GLY A 209 16.03 -6.26 -25.91
N GLY A 210 15.73 -7.56 -25.84
CA GLY A 210 16.31 -8.60 -26.70
C GLY A 210 15.40 -8.98 -27.88
N ASN A 211 15.66 -10.11 -28.53
CA ASN A 211 14.89 -10.61 -29.68
C ASN A 211 14.18 -11.93 -29.35
N ASN A 212 13.81 -12.17 -28.08
CA ASN A 212 13.18 -13.41 -27.60
C ASN A 212 14.00 -14.71 -27.73
N HIS A 213 15.24 -14.66 -28.23
CA HIS A 213 16.01 -15.88 -28.47
C HIS A 213 16.20 -16.76 -27.24
N ALA A 214 16.34 -16.19 -26.03
CA ALA A 214 16.50 -16.97 -24.81
C ALA A 214 15.21 -17.73 -24.41
N VAL A 215 14.04 -17.10 -24.56
CA VAL A 215 12.74 -17.76 -24.28
C VAL A 215 12.34 -18.74 -25.40
N GLU A 216 12.69 -18.44 -26.65
CA GLU A 216 12.50 -19.38 -27.77
C GLU A 216 13.35 -20.63 -27.58
N HIS A 217 14.59 -20.47 -27.14
CA HIS A 217 15.47 -21.59 -26.82
C HIS A 217 14.92 -22.43 -25.66
N TYR A 218 14.36 -21.82 -24.63
CA TYR A 218 13.63 -22.56 -23.60
C TYR A 218 12.44 -23.34 -24.18
N LYS A 219 11.64 -22.74 -25.06
CA LYS A 219 10.52 -23.44 -25.72
C LYS A 219 10.97 -24.63 -26.57
N GLU A 220 12.15 -24.55 -27.18
CA GLU A 220 12.73 -25.62 -28.00
C GLU A 220 13.36 -26.76 -27.16
N THR A 221 13.99 -26.42 -26.02
CA THR A 221 14.83 -27.35 -25.25
C THR A 221 14.28 -27.76 -23.89
N SER A 222 13.34 -26.97 -23.35
CA SER A 222 12.83 -27.06 -21.98
C SER A 222 13.90 -26.88 -20.89
N TYR A 223 15.01 -26.17 -21.18
CA TYR A 223 16.07 -25.90 -20.21
C TYR A 223 15.73 -24.73 -19.28
N PRO A 224 15.52 -24.98 -17.97
CA PRO A 224 14.68 -24.13 -17.15
C PRO A 224 15.33 -22.83 -16.66
N LEU A 225 16.65 -22.84 -16.41
CA LEU A 225 17.34 -21.74 -15.72
C LEU A 225 18.31 -21.00 -16.64
N ALA A 226 18.30 -19.67 -16.54
CA ALA A 226 19.30 -18.82 -17.18
C ALA A 226 19.76 -17.71 -16.23
N VAL A 227 21.04 -17.39 -16.29
CA VAL A 227 21.65 -16.28 -15.53
C VAL A 227 21.97 -15.12 -16.47
N LYS A 228 21.72 -13.88 -16.02
CA LYS A 228 22.00 -12.69 -16.81
C LYS A 228 23.49 -12.34 -16.75
N LEU A 229 24.15 -12.37 -17.90
CA LEU A 229 25.55 -12.01 -18.04
C LEU A 229 25.73 -10.51 -17.74
N GLY A 230 26.77 -10.17 -16.98
CA GLY A 230 27.02 -8.81 -16.50
C GLY A 230 26.43 -8.49 -15.12
N THR A 231 25.56 -9.35 -14.56
CA THR A 231 25.06 -9.22 -13.17
C THR A 231 25.80 -10.11 -12.17
N ILE A 232 26.69 -10.99 -12.64
CA ILE A 232 27.46 -11.93 -11.82
C ILE A 232 28.56 -11.16 -11.07
N THR A 233 28.61 -11.32 -9.75
CA THR A 233 29.65 -10.73 -8.89
C THR A 233 30.19 -11.74 -7.87
N ALA A 234 31.11 -11.30 -7.01
CA ALA A 234 31.56 -12.09 -5.86
C ALA A 234 30.41 -12.42 -4.88
N ASP A 235 29.35 -11.62 -4.86
CA ASP A 235 28.07 -11.94 -4.23
C ASP A 235 27.15 -12.60 -5.27
N LEU A 236 26.94 -13.91 -5.10
CA LEU A 236 26.14 -14.72 -6.01
C LEU A 236 24.62 -14.55 -5.79
N GLU A 237 24.20 -14.06 -4.63
CA GLU A 237 22.78 -13.78 -4.36
C GLU A 237 22.30 -12.52 -5.12
N ALA A 238 23.24 -11.60 -5.38
CA ALA A 238 23.04 -10.42 -6.21
C ALA A 238 22.92 -10.71 -7.72
N ALA A 239 23.30 -11.91 -8.17
CA ALA A 239 23.16 -12.31 -9.57
C ALA A 239 21.68 -12.47 -9.96
N ASP A 240 21.37 -12.11 -11.20
CA ASP A 240 20.01 -12.19 -11.73
C ASP A 240 19.82 -13.55 -12.43
N VAL A 241 19.12 -14.46 -11.75
CA VAL A 241 18.77 -15.79 -12.25
C VAL A 241 17.27 -15.85 -12.52
N TYR A 242 16.91 -16.28 -13.72
CA TYR A 242 15.53 -16.37 -14.17
C TYR A 242 15.14 -17.83 -14.39
N SER A 243 13.94 -18.19 -13.91
CA SER A 243 13.32 -19.48 -14.19
C SER A 243 12.20 -19.31 -15.21
N TYR A 244 12.36 -19.94 -16.37
CA TYR A 244 11.33 -19.91 -17.41
C TYR A 244 10.05 -20.67 -17.03
N PRO A 245 10.09 -21.82 -16.34
CA PRO A 245 8.88 -22.50 -15.86
C PRO A 245 8.11 -21.71 -14.81
N GLU A 246 8.82 -21.06 -13.88
CA GLU A 246 8.22 -20.28 -12.78
C GLU A 246 7.84 -18.84 -13.22
N ASP A 247 8.32 -18.43 -14.40
CA ASP A 247 8.20 -17.10 -14.99
C ASP A 247 8.57 -15.96 -14.03
N ASP A 248 9.58 -16.20 -13.18
CA ASP A 248 10.00 -15.29 -12.11
C ASP A 248 11.53 -15.32 -11.90
N SER A 249 12.03 -14.30 -11.19
CA SER A 249 13.41 -14.23 -10.74
C SER A 249 13.60 -15.08 -9.49
N VAL A 250 14.54 -16.02 -9.55
CA VAL A 250 14.71 -17.08 -8.55
C VAL A 250 16.09 -17.05 -7.93
N LEU A 251 16.25 -17.72 -6.78
CA LEU A 251 17.56 -18.01 -6.21
C LEU A 251 18.04 -19.39 -6.69
N ASP A 252 19.30 -19.47 -7.07
CA ASP A 252 19.98 -20.74 -7.36
C ASP A 252 21.05 -20.99 -6.29
N PRO A 253 20.78 -21.83 -5.28
CA PRO A 253 21.74 -22.14 -4.22
C PRO A 253 23.04 -22.79 -4.73
N LEU A 254 23.02 -23.35 -5.94
CA LEU A 254 24.15 -24.04 -6.57
C LEU A 254 24.78 -23.22 -7.70
N LEU A 255 24.47 -21.92 -7.81
CA LEU A 255 24.93 -21.07 -8.89
C LEU A 255 26.46 -21.10 -9.06
N ALA A 256 27.22 -21.14 -7.96
CA ALA A 256 28.67 -21.27 -7.99
C ALA A 256 29.13 -22.51 -8.78
N GLN A 257 28.48 -23.66 -8.55
CA GLN A 257 28.80 -24.91 -9.23
C GLN A 257 28.36 -24.87 -10.69
N HIS A 258 27.17 -24.31 -10.94
CA HIS A 258 26.64 -24.18 -12.30
C HIS A 258 27.50 -23.27 -13.18
N LEU A 259 28.02 -22.17 -12.63
CA LEU A 259 28.95 -21.27 -13.31
C LEU A 259 30.33 -21.91 -13.52
N ALA A 260 30.84 -22.64 -12.52
CA ALA A 260 32.12 -23.33 -12.62
C ALA A 260 32.17 -24.37 -13.74
N HIS A 261 31.04 -25.03 -14.04
CA HIS A 261 30.92 -25.98 -15.17
C HIS A 261 31.26 -25.34 -16.52
N PHE A 262 30.99 -24.06 -16.69
CA PHE A 262 31.31 -23.29 -17.90
C PHE A 262 32.63 -22.52 -17.82
N GLY A 263 33.43 -22.77 -16.78
CA GLY A 263 34.73 -22.13 -16.56
C GLY A 263 34.65 -20.66 -16.12
N ILE A 264 33.52 -20.22 -15.56
CA ILE A 264 33.31 -18.86 -15.07
C ILE A 264 33.78 -18.78 -13.61
N ASP A 265 34.83 -18.00 -13.36
CA ASP A 265 35.28 -17.67 -12.00
C ASP A 265 34.62 -16.36 -11.52
N PHE A 266 33.56 -16.51 -10.72
CA PHE A 266 32.75 -15.40 -10.21
C PHE A 266 33.54 -14.45 -9.29
N SER A 267 34.64 -14.89 -8.67
CA SER A 267 35.45 -14.06 -7.77
C SER A 267 36.15 -12.89 -8.49
N SER A 268 36.34 -13.02 -9.80
CA SER A 268 36.96 -12.02 -10.67
C SER A 268 35.96 -11.12 -11.41
N MET A 269 34.66 -11.42 -11.29
CA MET A 269 33.62 -10.70 -12.02
C MET A 269 33.13 -9.47 -11.24
N GLN A 270 32.87 -8.41 -12.00
CA GLN A 270 32.28 -7.18 -11.50
C GLN A 270 30.97 -6.92 -12.23
N LYS A 271 30.00 -6.33 -11.52
CA LYS A 271 28.73 -5.93 -12.10
C LYS A 271 28.97 -4.91 -13.21
N THR A 272 28.58 -5.26 -14.42
CA THR A 272 28.75 -4.48 -15.65
C THR A 272 27.43 -4.25 -16.39
N GLU A 273 26.38 -4.99 -16.04
CA GLU A 273 25.01 -4.75 -16.46
C GLU A 273 24.09 -4.60 -15.23
N MET A 274 22.99 -3.85 -15.42
CA MET A 274 21.92 -3.73 -14.45
C MET A 274 21.09 -5.02 -14.39
N THR A 275 20.56 -5.36 -13.21
CA THR A 275 19.58 -6.46 -13.07
C THR A 275 18.32 -6.15 -13.88
N THR A 276 17.46 -7.14 -14.11
CA THR A 276 16.21 -6.92 -14.86
C THR A 276 15.33 -5.87 -14.17
N ALA A 277 15.21 -5.92 -12.85
CA ALA A 277 14.50 -4.92 -12.06
C ALA A 277 15.16 -3.52 -12.13
N GLU A 278 16.49 -3.43 -12.03
CA GLU A 278 17.21 -2.16 -12.15
C GLU A 278 17.13 -1.58 -13.55
N ARG A 279 17.13 -2.42 -14.57
CA ARG A 279 17.04 -1.98 -15.96
C ARG A 279 15.62 -1.59 -16.33
N GLU A 280 14.61 -2.22 -15.74
CA GLU A 280 13.22 -1.73 -15.82
C GLU A 280 13.07 -0.37 -15.11
N LEU A 281 13.80 -0.15 -14.01
CA LEU A 281 13.88 1.15 -13.35
C LEU A 281 14.60 2.20 -14.24
N ASP A 282 15.71 1.80 -14.88
CA ASP A 282 16.56 2.66 -15.72
C ASP A 282 15.93 2.99 -17.09
N GLN A 283 15.29 2.02 -17.74
CA GLN A 283 14.50 2.22 -18.96
C GLN A 283 13.25 3.07 -18.70
N ASN A 284 12.77 3.10 -17.45
CA ASN A 284 11.72 4.01 -17.00
C ASN A 284 12.23 5.41 -16.62
N THR A 285 13.52 5.72 -16.77
CA THR A 285 14.12 7.03 -16.49
C THR A 285 13.83 8.05 -17.60
N ASN A 286 12.60 8.02 -18.10
CA ASN A 286 12.11 8.87 -19.16
C ASN A 286 11.43 10.12 -18.59
N PHE A 287 11.44 11.17 -19.41
CA PHE A 287 10.69 12.44 -19.37
C PHE A 287 9.76 12.68 -18.17
N ASP A 288 8.83 11.76 -17.88
CA ASP A 288 7.93 11.80 -16.72
C ASP A 288 8.66 12.09 -15.41
N TRP A 289 9.82 11.47 -15.16
CA TRP A 289 10.63 11.72 -13.97
C TRP A 289 11.14 13.16 -13.93
N ASN A 290 11.70 13.64 -15.04
CA ASN A 290 12.22 15.01 -15.13
C ASN A 290 11.12 16.06 -15.10
N ARG A 291 9.93 15.75 -15.63
CA ARG A 291 8.78 16.66 -15.63
C ARG A 291 8.10 16.70 -14.26
N ILE A 292 7.83 15.55 -13.66
CA ILE A 292 7.14 15.45 -12.38
C ILE A 292 8.03 15.90 -11.22
N GLN A 293 9.34 15.64 -11.27
CA GLN A 293 10.28 16.17 -10.28
C GLN A 293 10.87 17.52 -10.67
N GLU A 294 10.48 18.10 -11.81
CA GLU A 294 11.07 19.31 -12.39
C GLU A 294 12.63 19.25 -12.48
N SER A 295 13.23 18.07 -12.70
CA SER A 295 14.68 17.75 -12.59
C SER A 295 15.66 18.50 -13.52
N GLY A 296 15.24 19.59 -14.15
CA GLY A 296 16.10 20.53 -14.89
C GLY A 296 15.96 21.99 -14.44
N LYS A 297 15.08 22.26 -13.46
CA LYS A 297 14.95 23.54 -12.78
C LYS A 297 15.58 23.36 -11.39
N GLU A 298 16.43 24.30 -10.94
CA GLU A 298 16.92 24.29 -9.57
C GLU A 298 15.72 24.45 -8.62
N LEU A 299 15.20 23.33 -8.10
CA LEU A 299 14.14 23.33 -7.10
C LEU A 299 14.66 24.04 -5.86
N VAL A 300 14.06 25.18 -5.51
CA VAL A 300 14.43 25.94 -4.31
C VAL A 300 13.98 25.14 -3.08
N PRO A 301 14.92 24.65 -2.23
CA PRO A 301 14.57 23.90 -1.04
C PRO A 301 13.73 24.74 -0.07
N VAL A 302 12.73 24.12 0.56
CA VAL A 302 11.85 24.79 1.53
C VAL A 302 11.98 24.13 2.89
N PHE A 303 11.98 24.96 3.93
CA PHE A 303 12.16 24.56 5.33
C PHE A 303 11.09 25.20 6.21
N GLY A 304 10.92 24.64 7.41
CA GLY A 304 10.06 25.16 8.46
C GLY A 304 8.76 24.38 8.69
N PRO A 305 7.82 24.95 9.47
CA PRO A 305 6.56 24.30 9.84
C PRO A 305 5.76 23.83 8.61
N GLY A 306 5.40 22.55 8.57
CA GLY A 306 4.64 21.97 7.45
C GLY A 306 5.47 21.66 6.21
N TYR A 307 6.80 21.81 6.26
CA TYR A 307 7.73 21.53 5.17
C TYR A 307 8.73 20.42 5.51
N THR A 308 8.39 19.51 6.42
CA THR A 308 9.24 18.35 6.74
C THR A 308 9.08 17.25 5.70
N GLY A 309 10.19 16.72 5.17
CA GLY A 309 10.23 15.56 4.28
C GLY A 309 10.17 14.23 5.03
N LEU A 310 9.76 13.16 4.34
CA LEU A 310 9.67 11.80 4.89
C LEU A 310 10.76 10.91 4.29
N VAL A 311 11.60 10.30 5.14
CA VAL A 311 12.66 9.40 4.67
C VAL A 311 12.06 8.14 4.09
N ASN A 312 12.51 7.75 2.90
CA ASN A 312 12.12 6.50 2.25
C ASN A 312 12.68 5.31 3.03
N LEU A 313 11.80 4.37 3.40
CA LEU A 313 12.12 3.19 4.21
C LEU A 313 12.39 1.93 3.36
N GLY A 314 12.48 2.09 2.03
CA GLY A 314 12.39 1.00 1.05
C GLY A 314 10.97 0.94 0.49
N ASN A 315 10.80 1.44 -0.74
CA ASN A 315 9.51 1.49 -1.46
C ASN A 315 8.36 2.20 -0.72
N SER A 316 8.63 3.06 0.27
CA SER A 316 7.59 3.69 1.09
C SER A 316 7.04 5.00 0.54
N CYS A 317 7.28 5.31 -0.73
CA CYS A 317 6.89 6.59 -1.34
C CYS A 317 5.36 6.76 -1.45
N TYR A 318 4.61 5.67 -1.63
CA TYR A 318 3.13 5.68 -1.59
C TYR A 318 2.60 6.19 -0.24
N LEU A 319 3.22 5.74 0.86
CA LEU A 319 2.92 6.20 2.21
C LEU A 319 3.34 7.65 2.37
N ALA A 320 4.57 8.01 1.96
CA ALA A 320 5.07 9.37 2.09
C ALA A 320 4.17 10.40 1.39
N ALA A 321 3.85 10.18 0.12
CA ALA A 321 2.99 11.07 -0.66
C ALA A 321 1.58 11.23 -0.05
N THR A 322 0.98 10.12 0.39
CA THR A 322 -0.35 10.10 1.01
C THR A 322 -0.35 10.87 2.34
N MET A 323 0.64 10.63 3.20
CA MET A 323 0.71 11.29 4.51
C MET A 323 0.95 12.80 4.40
N GLN A 324 1.75 13.24 3.42
CA GLN A 324 1.98 14.68 3.17
C GLN A 324 0.67 15.41 2.80
N ILE A 325 -0.17 14.77 1.98
CA ILE A 325 -1.49 15.31 1.61
C ILE A 325 -2.43 15.36 2.82
N LEU A 326 -2.55 14.25 3.55
CA LEU A 326 -3.47 14.16 4.70
C LEU A 326 -3.14 15.21 5.76
N PHE A 327 -1.87 15.34 6.15
CA PHE A 327 -1.42 16.37 7.09
C PHE A 327 -1.37 17.79 6.50
N SER A 328 -1.86 17.99 5.27
CA SER A 328 -2.16 19.32 4.72
C SER A 328 -3.66 19.65 4.76
N THR A 329 -4.52 18.73 5.24
CA THR A 329 -5.94 18.97 5.46
C THR A 329 -6.24 19.49 6.86
N HIS A 330 -7.21 20.38 6.99
CA HIS A 330 -7.57 20.98 8.28
C HIS A 330 -7.99 19.93 9.31
N SER A 331 -8.76 18.91 8.90
CA SER A 331 -9.29 17.88 9.78
C SER A 331 -8.18 17.06 10.45
N PHE A 332 -7.20 16.59 9.69
CA PHE A 332 -6.05 15.84 10.23
C PHE A 332 -5.13 16.71 11.08
N ILE A 333 -4.85 17.95 10.64
CA ILE A 333 -4.07 18.91 11.43
C ILE A 333 -4.77 19.19 12.76
N SER A 334 -6.07 19.45 12.73
CA SER A 334 -6.88 19.72 13.93
C SER A 334 -6.84 18.54 14.89
N ARG A 335 -7.07 17.32 14.40
CA ARG A 335 -7.17 16.10 15.23
C ARG A 335 -5.85 15.64 15.85
N TYR A 336 -4.74 15.71 15.12
CA TYR A 336 -3.47 15.08 15.51
C TYR A 336 -2.33 16.07 15.81
N PHE A 337 -2.58 17.38 15.69
CA PHE A 337 -1.60 18.42 15.98
C PHE A 337 -2.18 19.57 16.83
N SER A 338 -3.23 20.25 16.36
CA SER A 338 -3.75 21.44 17.04
C SER A 338 -4.49 21.14 18.34
N ASN A 339 -5.42 20.17 18.32
CA ASN A 339 -6.25 19.82 19.48
C ASN A 339 -5.66 18.67 20.31
N GLN A 340 -4.61 18.02 19.82
CA GLN A 340 -3.98 16.86 20.45
C GLN A 340 -2.49 17.13 20.66
N SER A 341 -2.08 17.27 21.93
CA SER A 341 -0.67 17.34 22.30
C SER A 341 -0.06 15.94 22.43
N LEU A 342 1.27 15.84 22.24
CA LEU A 342 2.01 14.60 22.45
C LEU A 342 1.84 14.05 23.87
N LYS A 343 1.78 14.93 24.90
CA LYS A 343 1.57 14.52 26.29
C LYS A 343 0.20 13.86 26.50
N LEU A 344 -0.88 14.49 26.01
CA LEU A 344 -2.22 13.93 26.12
C LEU A 344 -2.36 12.61 25.35
N ALA A 345 -1.77 12.52 24.15
CA ALA A 345 -1.77 11.27 23.38
C ALA A 345 -1.03 10.16 24.13
N PHE A 346 0.13 10.47 24.72
CA PHE A 346 0.91 9.52 25.50
C PHE A 346 0.20 9.08 26.78
N GLU A 347 -0.49 9.97 27.49
CA GLU A 347 -1.27 9.62 28.69
C GLU A 347 -2.40 8.64 28.38
N MET A 348 -3.08 8.79 27.23
CA MET A 348 -4.15 7.89 26.78
C MET A 348 -3.63 6.58 26.17
N ALA A 349 -2.41 6.58 25.63
CA ALA A 349 -1.81 5.40 25.00
C ALA A 349 -1.66 4.24 26.02
N PRO A 350 -1.63 2.98 25.55
CA PRO A 350 -1.29 1.83 26.39
C PRO A 350 0.14 1.93 26.96
N ALA A 351 0.56 0.88 27.68
CA ALA A 351 1.91 0.83 28.25
C ALA A 351 3.00 1.00 27.18
N ASP A 352 2.81 0.40 26.00
CA ASP A 352 3.67 0.59 24.84
C ASP A 352 3.01 1.56 23.82
N PRO A 353 3.46 2.83 23.76
CA PRO A 353 2.94 3.83 22.83
C PRO A 353 3.29 3.55 21.35
N THR A 354 4.23 2.64 21.08
CA THR A 354 4.65 2.31 19.72
C THR A 354 3.64 1.43 18.99
N LEU A 355 2.69 0.83 19.71
CA LEU A 355 1.62 0.01 19.16
C LEU A 355 0.30 0.77 18.97
N ASP A 356 0.23 2.02 19.42
CA ASP A 356 -0.99 2.83 19.37
C ASP A 356 -1.01 3.75 18.14
N LEU A 357 -2.00 3.54 17.27
CA LEU A 357 -2.14 4.33 16.04
C LEU A 357 -2.38 5.81 16.33
N ASN A 358 -3.15 6.15 17.37
CA ASN A 358 -3.43 7.54 17.74
C ASN A 358 -2.13 8.25 18.18
N MET A 359 -1.30 7.60 18.99
CA MET A 359 0.01 8.11 19.37
C MET A 359 0.94 8.25 18.17
N GLN A 360 1.02 7.25 17.28
CA GLN A 360 1.90 7.32 16.11
C GLN A 360 1.45 8.37 15.07
N LEU A 361 0.15 8.57 14.88
CA LEU A 361 -0.39 9.66 14.05
C LEU A 361 -0.12 11.03 14.69
N THR A 362 -0.24 11.16 16.01
CA THR A 362 0.10 12.40 16.71
C THR A 362 1.60 12.70 16.61
N LYS A 363 2.47 11.69 16.82
CA LYS A 363 3.92 11.79 16.62
C LYS A 363 4.25 12.26 15.20
N LEU A 364 3.65 11.64 14.18
CA LEU A 364 3.86 12.00 12.78
C LEU A 364 3.37 13.43 12.47
N GLY A 365 2.19 13.80 12.94
CA GLY A 365 1.65 15.16 12.77
C GLY A 365 2.54 16.23 13.36
N HIS A 366 3.02 16.04 14.60
CA HIS A 366 3.99 16.95 15.23
C HIS A 366 5.34 16.95 14.49
N GLY A 367 5.80 15.81 13.96
CA GLY A 367 7.00 15.74 13.14
C GLY A 367 6.91 16.53 11.83
N LEU A 368 5.75 16.48 11.18
CA LEU A 368 5.51 17.16 9.90
C LEU A 368 5.23 18.66 10.07
N LEU A 369 4.52 19.05 11.12
CA LEU A 369 3.93 20.39 11.25
C LEU A 369 4.71 21.33 12.17
N SER A 370 5.53 20.82 13.11
CA SER A 370 6.22 21.68 14.08
C SER A 370 7.38 22.50 13.50
N GLY A 371 7.99 22.02 12.40
CA GLY A 371 9.22 22.59 11.84
C GLY A 371 10.51 22.14 12.53
N LYS A 372 10.44 21.39 13.64
CA LYS A 372 11.61 20.90 14.39
C LYS A 372 12.59 20.10 13.52
N TYR A 373 12.07 19.32 12.57
CA TYR A 373 12.86 18.42 11.70
C TYR A 373 13.00 18.95 10.26
N SER A 374 12.57 20.18 10.02
CA SER A 374 12.67 20.84 8.72
C SER A 374 13.69 22.00 8.83
N VAL A 375 14.95 21.63 9.05
CA VAL A 375 16.08 22.56 9.19
C VAL A 375 17.14 22.26 8.13
N PRO A 376 17.84 23.28 7.60
CA PRO A 376 18.90 23.08 6.62
C PRO A 376 20.14 22.46 7.27
N VAL A 377 20.61 21.34 6.72
CA VAL A 377 21.91 20.77 7.03
C VAL A 377 22.96 21.56 6.25
N THR A 378 23.72 22.40 6.95
CA THR A 378 24.95 23.00 6.38
C THR A 378 26.07 21.97 6.41
N GLU A 379 26.33 21.31 5.29
CA GLU A 379 27.63 20.63 5.08
C GLU A 379 28.72 21.70 5.07
N LYS A 380 29.70 21.57 5.97
CA LYS A 380 30.75 22.60 6.16
C LYS A 380 31.80 22.66 5.04
N ASP A 381 31.83 21.72 4.10
CA ASP A 381 32.88 21.63 3.08
C ASP A 381 32.36 21.20 1.69
N ALA A 382 31.59 22.06 1.03
CA ALA A 382 31.55 22.09 -0.44
C ALA A 382 30.99 23.45 -0.91
N ALA A 383 31.72 24.13 -1.81
CA ALA A 383 31.32 25.40 -2.42
C ALA A 383 30.04 25.33 -3.31
N THR A 384 29.30 24.22 -3.25
CA THR A 384 28.09 23.89 -4.01
C THR A 384 27.07 23.06 -3.20
N ALA A 385 27.14 23.01 -1.87
CA ALA A 385 26.18 22.23 -1.08
C ALA A 385 24.80 22.90 -1.07
N GLU A 386 23.85 22.34 -1.82
CA GLU A 386 22.42 22.66 -1.71
C GLU A 386 21.96 22.40 -0.28
N ALA A 387 21.35 23.38 0.37
CA ALA A 387 20.73 23.17 1.68
C ALA A 387 19.67 22.06 1.56
N ARG A 388 19.81 20.99 2.35
CA ARG A 388 18.86 19.86 2.41
C ARG A 388 18.43 19.61 3.84
N GLN A 389 17.27 18.99 4.03
CA GLN A 389 16.82 18.49 5.32
C GLN A 389 17.05 16.98 5.38
N GLU A 390 17.32 16.44 6.58
CA GLU A 390 17.41 14.98 6.78
C GLU A 390 16.04 14.31 6.60
N GLY A 391 14.96 15.01 6.98
CA GLY A 391 13.61 14.47 7.01
C GLY A 391 13.39 13.54 8.21
N ILE A 392 12.18 12.99 8.34
CA ILE A 392 11.82 12.06 9.41
C ILE A 392 11.49 10.67 8.86
N PRO A 393 12.00 9.58 9.45
CA PRO A 393 11.66 8.21 9.04
C PRO A 393 10.41 7.70 9.77
N PRO A 394 9.26 7.50 9.10
CA PRO A 394 8.00 7.12 9.76
C PRO A 394 7.92 5.61 10.09
N ARG A 395 8.97 5.03 10.68
CA ARG A 395 9.12 3.57 10.89
C ARG A 395 8.06 3.02 11.84
N MET A 396 7.94 3.60 13.02
CA MET A 396 6.96 3.17 14.03
C MET A 396 5.53 3.33 13.52
N PHE A 397 5.25 4.41 12.80
CA PHE A 397 3.94 4.60 12.15
C PHE A 397 3.66 3.52 11.10
N LYS A 398 4.61 3.25 10.18
CA LYS A 398 4.47 2.18 9.17
C LYS A 398 4.17 0.83 9.84
N SER A 399 4.90 0.49 10.90
CA SER A 399 4.74 -0.77 11.65
C SER A 399 3.31 -0.94 12.18
N VAL A 400 2.73 0.12 12.79
CA VAL A 400 1.36 0.06 13.34
C VAL A 400 0.30 0.06 12.26
N VAL A 401 0.38 0.95 11.27
CA VAL A 401 -0.66 1.05 10.24
C VAL A 401 -0.70 -0.21 9.38
N ALA A 402 0.44 -0.85 9.14
CA ALA A 402 0.55 -2.07 8.37
C ALA A 402 0.30 -3.37 9.16
N ALA A 403 0.15 -3.27 10.49
CA ALA A 403 0.03 -4.45 11.34
C ALA A 403 -1.16 -5.34 10.92
N GLY A 404 -0.86 -6.60 10.64
CA GLY A 404 -1.85 -7.61 10.23
C GLY A 404 -2.26 -7.55 8.74
N HIS A 405 -1.72 -6.63 7.95
CA HIS A 405 -2.07 -6.52 6.53
C HIS A 405 -1.04 -7.23 5.63
N GLY A 406 -1.49 -8.19 4.81
CA GLY A 406 -0.62 -9.02 3.96
C GLY A 406 0.30 -8.20 3.03
N GLU A 407 -0.23 -7.16 2.39
CA GLU A 407 0.56 -6.30 1.48
C GLU A 407 1.38 -5.22 2.22
N PHE A 408 0.75 -4.32 2.98
CA PHE A 408 1.44 -3.17 3.59
C PHE A 408 2.49 -3.54 4.65
N SER A 409 2.43 -4.76 5.22
CA SER A 409 3.44 -5.28 6.14
C SER A 409 4.79 -5.56 5.45
N SER A 410 4.77 -5.71 4.12
CA SER A 410 5.97 -5.92 3.31
C SER A 410 6.76 -4.61 3.04
N MET A 411 7.93 -4.75 2.42
CA MET A 411 8.73 -3.64 1.87
C MET A 411 8.56 -3.50 0.35
N ARG A 412 7.52 -4.12 -0.23
CA ARG A 412 7.22 -4.02 -1.66
C ARG A 412 6.60 -2.66 -2.00
N GLN A 413 6.61 -2.33 -3.28
CA GLN A 413 5.84 -1.21 -3.80
C GLN A 413 4.35 -1.49 -3.67
N GLN A 414 3.57 -0.47 -3.34
CA GLN A 414 2.14 -0.56 -3.10
C GLN A 414 1.42 0.62 -3.73
N ASP A 415 0.11 0.48 -3.95
CA ASP A 415 -0.71 1.54 -4.53
C ASP A 415 -1.07 2.62 -3.50
N ALA A 416 -1.01 3.88 -3.91
CA ALA A 416 -1.31 5.02 -3.03
C ALA A 416 -2.80 5.11 -2.69
N LEU A 417 -3.70 4.71 -3.59
CA LEU A 417 -5.14 4.69 -3.32
C LEU A 417 -5.47 3.63 -2.27
N ASP A 418 -4.95 2.42 -2.44
CA ASP A 418 -5.21 1.31 -1.51
C ASP A 418 -4.70 1.67 -0.12
N PHE A 419 -3.51 2.26 -0.01
CA PHE A 419 -2.99 2.73 1.27
C PHE A 419 -3.84 3.87 1.86
N PHE A 420 -4.31 4.82 1.05
CA PHE A 420 -5.18 5.89 1.49
C PHE A 420 -6.50 5.35 2.09
N LEU A 421 -7.17 4.43 1.39
CA LEU A 421 -8.42 3.82 1.86
C LEU A 421 -8.20 2.97 3.13
N HIS A 422 -7.15 2.16 3.16
CA HIS A 422 -6.75 1.38 4.34
C HIS A 422 -6.50 2.27 5.55
N LEU A 423 -5.80 3.39 5.36
CA LEU A 423 -5.54 4.34 6.43
C LEU A 423 -6.83 5.03 6.92
N LEU A 424 -7.73 5.43 6.03
CA LEU A 424 -9.01 6.02 6.43
C LEU A 424 -9.84 5.05 7.28
N ASP A 425 -9.92 3.78 6.88
CA ASP A 425 -10.60 2.73 7.65
C ASP A 425 -9.97 2.55 9.04
N LYS A 426 -8.63 2.47 9.13
CA LYS A 426 -7.93 2.38 10.42
C LYS A 426 -8.17 3.60 11.31
N VAL A 427 -8.20 4.80 10.73
CA VAL A 427 -8.48 6.05 11.46
C VAL A 427 -9.92 6.10 11.95
N GLU A 428 -10.88 5.70 11.12
CA GLU A 428 -12.30 5.63 11.50
C GLU A 428 -12.48 4.65 12.67
N ARG A 429 -11.97 3.42 12.55
CA ARG A 429 -12.01 2.42 13.62
C ARG A 429 -11.41 2.94 14.93
N GLY A 430 -10.30 3.69 14.83
CA GLY A 430 -9.64 4.31 15.98
C GLY A 430 -10.41 5.47 16.63
N ASN A 431 -11.40 6.05 15.94
CA ASN A 431 -12.22 7.15 16.45
C ASN A 431 -13.71 6.77 16.62
N ASN A 432 -14.08 5.49 16.54
CA ASN A 432 -15.46 5.01 16.70
C ASN A 432 -16.16 5.50 17.99
N THR A 433 -15.41 5.70 19.07
CA THR A 433 -15.94 6.20 20.35
C THR A 433 -16.20 7.70 20.36
N ARG A 434 -15.53 8.47 19.48
CA ARG A 434 -15.72 9.92 19.29
C ARG A 434 -15.74 10.29 17.80
N PRO A 435 -16.85 10.01 17.10
CA PRO A 435 -16.98 10.27 15.67
C PRO A 435 -16.87 11.75 15.30
N ASP A 436 -17.12 12.66 16.25
CA ASP A 436 -16.97 14.12 16.09
C ASP A 436 -15.51 14.54 15.86
N LEU A 437 -14.56 13.73 16.32
CA LEU A 437 -13.13 13.96 16.15
C LEU A 437 -12.53 13.17 14.98
N ASP A 438 -13.31 12.34 14.29
CA ASP A 438 -12.82 11.53 13.19
C ASP A 438 -12.53 12.39 11.95
N PRO A 439 -11.25 12.56 11.57
CA PRO A 439 -10.90 13.39 10.43
C PRO A 439 -11.20 12.72 9.08
N SER A 440 -11.43 11.39 9.06
CA SER A 440 -11.78 10.64 7.85
C SER A 440 -13.11 11.11 7.25
N ARG A 441 -14.04 11.56 8.12
CA ARG A 441 -15.36 12.06 7.73
C ARG A 441 -15.31 13.21 6.75
N SER A 442 -14.26 14.03 6.78
CA SER A 442 -14.10 15.17 5.87
C SER A 442 -13.94 14.78 4.40
N PHE A 443 -13.64 13.51 4.12
CA PHE A 443 -13.59 12.93 2.77
C PHE A 443 -14.87 12.16 2.39
N LYS A 444 -15.74 11.85 3.36
CA LYS A 444 -16.92 11.01 3.14
C LYS A 444 -18.06 11.78 2.49
N PHE A 445 -18.71 11.16 1.53
CA PHE A 445 -19.90 11.68 0.88
C PHE A 445 -20.85 10.56 0.48
N GLY A 446 -22.11 10.90 0.29
CA GLY A 446 -23.11 9.92 -0.13
C GLY A 446 -23.27 9.93 -1.66
N VAL A 447 -23.46 8.74 -2.21
CA VAL A 447 -23.78 8.47 -3.61
C VAL A 447 -25.18 7.89 -3.67
N GLU A 448 -25.99 8.36 -4.61
CA GLU A 448 -27.29 7.80 -4.92
C GLU A 448 -27.33 7.33 -6.37
N GLU A 449 -27.65 6.05 -6.54
CA GLU A 449 -27.84 5.41 -7.82
C GLU A 449 -29.33 5.24 -8.08
N LYS A 450 -29.83 5.94 -9.09
CA LYS A 450 -31.20 5.83 -9.57
C LYS A 450 -31.26 4.80 -10.69
N ILE A 451 -32.11 3.79 -10.55
CA ILE A 451 -32.39 2.78 -11.59
C ILE A 451 -33.80 3.04 -12.12
N LEU A 452 -33.92 3.40 -13.39
CA LEU A 452 -35.18 3.51 -14.12
C LEU A 452 -35.41 2.23 -14.94
N CYS A 453 -36.43 1.48 -14.56
CA CYS A 453 -36.86 0.30 -15.29
C CYS A 453 -37.68 0.66 -16.54
N SER A 454 -37.66 -0.19 -17.56
CA SER A 454 -38.53 -0.08 -18.75
C SER A 454 -40.03 -0.02 -18.43
N SER A 455 -40.46 -0.42 -17.23
CA SER A 455 -41.84 -0.25 -16.74
C SER A 455 -42.20 1.20 -16.38
N GLY A 456 -41.26 2.13 -16.42
CA GLY A 456 -41.43 3.52 -15.98
C GLY A 456 -41.27 3.72 -14.46
N LYS A 457 -41.01 2.65 -13.70
CA LYS A 457 -40.79 2.69 -12.25
C LYS A 457 -39.31 2.82 -11.89
N VAL A 458 -39.02 3.41 -10.74
CA VAL A 458 -37.66 3.73 -10.30
C VAL A 458 -37.27 3.03 -8.99
N SER A 459 -35.98 2.77 -8.81
CA SER A 459 -35.38 2.40 -7.52
C SER A 459 -34.20 3.34 -7.23
N TYR A 460 -33.94 3.59 -5.95
CA TYR A 460 -32.87 4.45 -5.47
C TYR A 460 -32.01 3.68 -4.47
N ASN A 461 -30.75 3.45 -4.81
CA ASN A 461 -29.78 2.83 -3.92
C ASN A 461 -28.82 3.91 -3.42
N LYS A 462 -28.61 3.96 -2.10
CA LYS A 462 -27.68 4.90 -1.48
C LYS A 462 -26.50 4.16 -0.88
N ARG A 463 -25.32 4.73 -1.01
CA ARG A 463 -24.09 4.25 -0.36
C ARG A 463 -23.20 5.41 0.00
N ASP A 464 -22.35 5.21 0.99
CA ASP A 464 -21.31 6.17 1.34
C ASP A 464 -20.02 5.81 0.62
N ASP A 465 -19.26 6.83 0.22
CA ASP A 465 -17.99 6.69 -0.48
C ASP A 465 -17.01 7.76 0.01
N CYS A 466 -15.72 7.53 -0.20
CA CYS A 466 -14.65 8.46 0.12
C CYS A 466 -13.94 8.97 -1.14
N ILE A 467 -14.23 8.38 -2.30
CA ILE A 467 -13.54 8.69 -3.54
C ILE A 467 -14.41 8.62 -4.79
N LEU A 468 -14.22 9.56 -5.71
CA LEU A 468 -14.76 9.45 -7.06
C LEU A 468 -13.71 8.83 -7.99
N SER A 469 -13.88 7.54 -8.29
CA SER A 469 -13.06 6.85 -9.28
C SER A 469 -13.60 7.12 -10.69
N LEU A 470 -12.88 7.93 -11.46
CA LEU A 470 -13.29 8.40 -12.77
C LEU A 470 -12.69 7.55 -13.89
N ASN A 471 -13.55 7.06 -14.77
CA ASN A 471 -13.14 6.46 -16.04
C ASN A 471 -12.59 7.56 -16.97
N ILE A 472 -11.65 7.20 -17.84
CA ILE A 472 -11.01 8.14 -18.77
C ILE A 472 -11.53 7.88 -20.18
N PRO A 473 -12.47 8.68 -20.71
CA PRO A 473 -13.01 8.50 -22.04
C PRO A 473 -11.99 8.98 -23.09
N LEU A 474 -11.13 8.08 -23.57
CA LEU A 474 -10.12 8.41 -24.60
C LEU A 474 -10.72 8.96 -25.90
N GLN A 475 -11.97 8.60 -26.19
CA GLN A 475 -12.75 9.14 -27.30
C GLN A 475 -13.09 10.63 -27.13
N GLU A 476 -12.95 11.22 -25.96
CA GLU A 476 -13.15 12.66 -25.72
C GLU A 476 -11.81 13.43 -25.72
N ALA A 477 -10.74 12.80 -26.22
CA ALA A 477 -9.44 13.48 -26.34
C ALA A 477 -9.54 14.71 -27.26
N THR A 478 -8.93 15.83 -26.84
CA THR A 478 -8.97 17.12 -27.57
C THR A 478 -7.93 17.22 -28.67
N ASN A 479 -6.86 16.42 -28.61
CA ASN A 479 -5.73 16.46 -29.52
C ASN A 479 -5.63 15.23 -30.44
N LYS A 480 -6.77 14.69 -30.88
CA LYS A 480 -6.82 13.50 -31.76
C LYS A 480 -6.03 13.67 -33.04
N ASP A 481 -6.12 14.83 -33.68
CA ASP A 481 -5.42 15.11 -34.94
C ASP A 481 -3.89 15.08 -34.76
N GLU A 482 -3.40 15.61 -33.64
CA GLU A 482 -1.96 15.57 -33.28
C GLU A 482 -1.50 14.14 -32.99
N LEU A 483 -2.33 13.36 -32.29
CA LEU A 483 -2.06 11.96 -31.96
C LEU A 483 -2.01 11.10 -33.24
N GLU A 484 -2.93 11.31 -34.18
CA GLU A 484 -2.92 10.65 -35.48
C GLU A 484 -1.69 11.04 -36.30
N ALA A 485 -1.33 12.32 -36.33
CA ALA A 485 -0.13 12.79 -37.00
C ALA A 485 1.14 12.16 -36.41
N PHE A 486 1.25 12.09 -35.09
CA PHE A 486 2.36 11.45 -34.39
C PHE A 486 2.42 9.93 -34.68
N ASN A 487 1.28 9.23 -34.60
CA ASN A 487 1.20 7.80 -34.89
C ASN A 487 1.56 7.49 -36.35
N ASN A 488 1.09 8.30 -37.30
CA ASN A 488 1.45 8.17 -38.72
C ASN A 488 2.94 8.44 -38.96
N GLN A 489 3.53 9.39 -38.23
CA GLN A 489 4.97 9.65 -38.30
C GLN A 489 5.81 8.51 -37.70
N LYS A 490 5.34 7.91 -36.58
CA LYS A 490 5.93 6.73 -35.95
C LYS A 490 5.88 5.52 -36.90
N ALA A 491 4.72 5.28 -37.52
CA ALA A 491 4.53 4.19 -38.49
C ALA A 491 5.32 4.39 -39.79
N GLY A 492 5.41 5.63 -40.31
CA GLY A 492 6.04 5.94 -41.59
C GLY A 492 7.58 5.95 -41.57
N LYS A 493 8.23 6.08 -40.41
CA LYS A 493 9.69 6.15 -40.31
C LYS A 493 10.36 4.85 -39.82
N GLY A 494 9.60 3.80 -39.47
CA GLY A 494 10.19 2.59 -38.89
C GLY A 494 11.10 2.87 -37.68
N LEU A 495 10.86 3.98 -37.00
CA LEU A 495 11.65 4.42 -35.85
C LEU A 495 11.27 3.54 -34.68
N GLU A 496 12.13 2.57 -34.37
CA GLU A 496 12.24 2.03 -33.02
C GLU A 496 12.50 3.20 -32.05
N GLU A 497 11.91 3.15 -30.85
CA GLU A 497 11.85 4.25 -29.88
C GLU A 497 13.23 4.84 -29.51
N ASN A 498 14.32 4.13 -29.81
CA ASN A 498 15.71 4.53 -29.58
C ASN A 498 16.24 5.70 -30.44
N ASN A 499 15.50 6.20 -31.44
CA ASN A 499 15.97 7.30 -32.31
C ASN A 499 15.21 8.64 -32.15
N ILE A 500 14.35 8.78 -31.15
CA ILE A 500 13.75 10.08 -30.82
C ILE A 500 14.82 10.90 -30.07
N ARG A 501 15.43 11.87 -30.76
CA ARG A 501 16.58 12.68 -30.26
C ARG A 501 16.19 13.83 -29.30
N SER A 502 14.93 13.92 -28.88
CA SER A 502 14.46 14.85 -27.84
C SER A 502 13.11 14.41 -27.30
N THR A 503 12.97 14.40 -25.98
CA THR A 503 11.77 13.99 -25.24
C THR A 503 10.57 14.95 -25.36
N ASP A 504 10.73 16.08 -26.06
CA ASP A 504 9.68 17.05 -26.38
C ASP A 504 8.71 16.58 -27.48
N ASP A 505 8.97 15.44 -28.13
CA ASP A 505 8.22 14.95 -29.30
C ASP A 505 7.13 13.90 -28.96
N ILE A 506 6.95 13.47 -27.71
CA ILE A 506 5.96 12.44 -27.35
C ILE A 506 4.56 13.06 -27.20
N VAL A 507 3.67 12.75 -28.12
CA VAL A 507 2.26 13.19 -28.09
C VAL A 507 1.40 12.15 -27.35
N ARG A 508 0.72 12.57 -26.28
CA ARG A 508 -0.22 11.74 -25.50
C ARG A 508 -1.65 12.24 -25.66
N PRO A 509 -2.67 11.38 -25.56
CA PRO A 509 -4.06 11.85 -25.54
C PRO A 509 -4.29 12.81 -24.38
N ARG A 510 -4.96 13.93 -24.63
CA ARG A 510 -5.35 14.93 -23.64
C ARG A 510 -6.86 14.91 -23.45
N VAL A 511 -7.32 14.52 -22.26
CA VAL A 511 -8.76 14.40 -21.95
C VAL A 511 -9.14 15.45 -20.89
N PRO A 512 -10.19 16.27 -21.11
CA PRO A 512 -10.65 17.22 -20.10
C PRO A 512 -11.23 16.52 -18.87
N LEU A 513 -10.91 17.00 -17.66
CA LEU A 513 -11.50 16.44 -16.42
C LEU A 513 -13.03 16.49 -16.43
N GLU A 514 -13.62 17.52 -17.01
CA GLU A 514 -15.07 17.68 -17.15
C GLU A 514 -15.69 16.50 -17.93
N ALA A 515 -15.01 15.98 -18.95
CA ALA A 515 -15.49 14.82 -19.70
C ALA A 515 -15.50 13.54 -18.84
N CYS A 516 -14.50 13.38 -17.96
CA CYS A 516 -14.45 12.28 -16.99
C CYS A 516 -15.59 12.37 -15.96
N LEU A 517 -15.87 13.58 -15.44
CA LEU A 517 -16.97 13.84 -14.50
C LEU A 517 -18.34 13.63 -15.16
N ALA A 518 -18.52 14.14 -16.37
CA ALA A 518 -19.75 13.95 -17.15
C ALA A 518 -20.00 12.47 -17.44
N THR A 519 -18.94 11.69 -17.75
CA THR A 519 -19.05 10.23 -17.95
C THR A 519 -19.53 9.53 -16.69
N PHE A 520 -19.04 9.94 -15.51
CA PHE A 520 -19.49 9.37 -14.23
C PHE A 520 -20.98 9.63 -13.95
N ALA A 521 -21.48 10.82 -14.30
CA ALA A 521 -22.88 11.20 -14.11
C ALA A 521 -23.81 10.75 -15.27
N SER A 522 -23.25 10.20 -16.35
CA SER A 522 -24.02 9.86 -17.54
C SER A 522 -24.94 8.64 -17.31
N PRO A 523 -26.12 8.59 -17.96
CA PRO A 523 -26.98 7.42 -17.87
C PRO A 523 -26.35 6.18 -18.52
N GLU A 524 -26.27 5.09 -17.78
CA GLU A 524 -25.74 3.80 -18.23
C GLU A 524 -26.88 2.79 -18.46
N GLN A 525 -26.86 2.06 -19.58
CA GLN A 525 -27.81 0.98 -19.83
C GLN A 525 -27.36 -0.33 -19.20
N ILE A 526 -28.15 -0.83 -18.25
CA ILE A 526 -28.00 -2.16 -17.66
C ILE A 526 -28.86 -3.15 -18.45
N HIS A 527 -28.20 -4.11 -19.07
CA HIS A 527 -28.85 -5.21 -19.78
C HIS A 527 -29.19 -6.34 -18.78
N ASP A 528 -30.19 -7.16 -19.10
CA ASP A 528 -30.62 -8.30 -18.28
C ASP A 528 -31.02 -7.97 -16.82
N TYR A 529 -31.47 -6.75 -16.56
CA TYR A 529 -31.96 -6.31 -15.25
C TYR A 529 -33.31 -6.98 -14.91
N TYR A 530 -33.42 -7.60 -13.73
CA TYR A 530 -34.68 -8.19 -13.29
C TYR A 530 -35.62 -7.12 -12.71
N SER A 531 -36.79 -6.94 -13.32
CA SER A 531 -37.80 -6.01 -12.86
C SER A 531 -38.87 -6.71 -12.03
N THR A 532 -39.04 -6.31 -10.76
CA THR A 532 -40.13 -6.78 -9.88
C THR A 532 -41.50 -6.36 -10.38
N ALA A 533 -41.59 -5.22 -11.09
CA ALA A 533 -42.83 -4.74 -11.68
C ALA A 533 -43.28 -5.56 -12.91
N LEU A 534 -42.33 -5.98 -13.75
CA LEU A 534 -42.60 -6.77 -14.95
C LEU A 534 -42.50 -8.28 -14.70
N LYS A 535 -41.94 -8.69 -13.55
CA LYS A 535 -41.64 -10.09 -13.17
C LYS A 535 -40.81 -10.81 -14.24
N GLY A 536 -39.78 -10.14 -14.77
CA GLY A 536 -38.92 -10.66 -15.83
C GLY A 536 -37.69 -9.80 -16.08
N LYS A 537 -36.75 -10.30 -16.90
CA LYS A 537 -35.55 -9.58 -17.31
C LYS A 537 -35.89 -8.50 -18.35
N THR A 538 -35.29 -7.33 -18.21
CA THR A 538 -35.50 -6.17 -19.07
C THR A 538 -34.23 -5.30 -19.09
N THR A 539 -34.28 -4.18 -19.81
CA THR A 539 -33.24 -3.16 -19.77
C THR A 539 -33.62 -2.10 -18.74
N ALA A 540 -32.64 -1.64 -17.96
CA ALA A 540 -32.79 -0.52 -17.04
C ALA A 540 -31.75 0.56 -17.34
N ILE A 541 -32.05 1.80 -16.96
CA ILE A 541 -31.15 2.93 -17.07
C ILE A 541 -30.69 3.31 -15.66
N LYS A 542 -29.39 3.23 -15.40
CA LYS A 542 -28.77 3.66 -14.15
C LYS A 542 -28.25 5.07 -14.30
N THR A 543 -28.47 5.92 -13.30
CA THR A 543 -27.90 7.26 -13.23
C THR A 543 -27.36 7.48 -11.83
N THR A 544 -26.11 7.94 -11.74
CA THR A 544 -25.42 8.15 -10.46
C THR A 544 -25.39 9.64 -10.14
N GLY A 545 -25.72 10.00 -8.90
CA GLY A 545 -25.63 11.36 -8.38
C GLY A 545 -25.07 11.37 -6.96
N LEU A 546 -24.73 12.57 -6.47
CA LEU A 546 -24.13 12.78 -5.14
C LEU A 546 -25.17 13.35 -4.18
N THR A 547 -25.41 12.68 -3.05
CA THR A 547 -26.38 13.16 -2.05
C THR A 547 -25.78 14.25 -1.16
N SER A 548 -24.46 14.21 -0.94
CA SER A 548 -23.71 15.21 -0.21
C SER A 548 -22.37 15.53 -0.89
N PHE A 549 -21.78 16.67 -0.53
CA PHE A 549 -20.50 17.14 -1.03
C PHE A 549 -19.48 17.28 0.10
N PRO A 550 -18.37 16.52 0.08
CA PRO A 550 -17.42 16.45 1.19
C PRO A 550 -16.63 17.75 1.35
N ASP A 551 -15.96 17.95 2.50
CA ASP A 551 -15.07 19.10 2.69
C ASP A 551 -13.85 19.01 1.78
N TYR A 552 -13.35 17.77 1.60
CA TYR A 552 -12.28 17.43 0.69
C TYR A 552 -12.76 16.36 -0.28
N LEU A 553 -12.85 16.72 -1.57
CA LEU A 553 -13.19 15.81 -2.64
C LEU A 553 -11.92 15.13 -3.17
N VAL A 554 -11.93 13.80 -3.20
CA VAL A 554 -10.84 13.00 -3.77
C VAL A 554 -11.28 12.42 -5.11
N LEU A 555 -10.49 12.69 -6.16
CA LEU A 555 -10.68 12.10 -7.48
C LEU A 555 -9.56 11.10 -7.75
N HIS A 556 -9.92 9.87 -8.06
CA HIS A 556 -9.00 8.85 -8.56
C HIS A 556 -9.18 8.71 -10.06
N MET A 557 -8.09 8.90 -10.81
CA MET A 557 -8.09 8.66 -12.25
C MET A 557 -7.77 7.19 -12.51
N ARG A 558 -8.72 6.44 -13.09
CA ARG A 558 -8.54 5.03 -13.45
C ARG A 558 -7.59 4.88 -14.64
N LYS A 559 -6.32 5.12 -14.37
CA LYS A 559 -5.22 5.04 -15.34
C LYS A 559 -4.76 3.61 -15.56
N PHE A 560 -5.27 2.62 -14.83
CA PHE A 560 -4.90 1.22 -15.00
C PHE A 560 -6.05 0.44 -15.62
N VAL A 561 -5.81 -0.22 -16.74
CA VAL A 561 -6.80 -1.00 -17.49
C VAL A 561 -6.25 -2.37 -17.83
N MET A 562 -7.14 -3.34 -18.04
CA MET A 562 -6.76 -4.67 -18.52
C MET A 562 -6.78 -4.67 -20.05
N ASP A 563 -5.63 -4.96 -20.67
CA ASP A 563 -5.53 -5.13 -22.12
C ASP A 563 -5.89 -6.58 -22.53
N ALA A 564 -5.94 -6.84 -23.84
CA ALA A 564 -6.18 -8.17 -24.37
C ALA A 564 -5.15 -9.18 -23.80
N GLY A 565 -5.66 -10.30 -23.25
CA GLY A 565 -4.82 -11.30 -22.57
C GLY A 565 -4.67 -11.10 -21.06
N TRP A 566 -5.47 -10.21 -20.45
CA TRP A 566 -5.47 -9.95 -19.00
C TRP A 566 -4.15 -9.37 -18.47
N VAL A 567 -3.43 -8.63 -19.30
CA VAL A 567 -2.21 -7.92 -18.89
C VAL A 567 -2.60 -6.51 -18.41
N PRO A 568 -2.29 -6.14 -17.15
CA PRO A 568 -2.52 -4.79 -16.66
C PRO A 568 -1.66 -3.79 -17.42
N LYS A 569 -2.24 -2.64 -17.76
CA LYS A 569 -1.57 -1.57 -18.51
C LYS A 569 -1.91 -0.22 -17.94
N LYS A 570 -0.89 0.62 -17.77
CA LYS A 570 -1.07 2.04 -17.47
C LYS A 570 -1.43 2.81 -18.75
N LEU A 571 -2.55 3.52 -18.72
CA LEU A 571 -2.96 4.51 -19.71
C LEU A 571 -2.01 5.70 -19.63
N ASP A 572 -1.21 5.88 -20.67
CA ASP A 572 -0.34 7.04 -20.81
C ASP A 572 -1.12 8.22 -21.38
N VAL A 573 -1.83 8.93 -20.50
CA VAL A 573 -2.81 9.97 -20.83
C VAL A 573 -2.59 11.20 -19.96
N TYR A 574 -2.78 12.38 -20.57
CA TYR A 574 -2.85 13.65 -19.87
C TYR A 574 -4.30 14.01 -19.58
N ILE A 575 -4.57 14.47 -18.36
CA ILE A 575 -5.89 14.95 -17.97
C ILE A 575 -5.82 16.46 -17.79
N ASP A 576 -6.60 17.25 -18.53
CA ASP A 576 -6.64 18.70 -18.34
C ASP A 576 -7.46 19.01 -17.08
N VAL A 577 -6.75 19.19 -15.96
CA VAL A 577 -7.33 19.46 -14.63
C VAL A 577 -7.31 20.96 -14.35
N PRO A 578 -8.48 21.62 -14.23
CA PRO A 578 -8.55 23.03 -13.83
C PRO A 578 -8.30 23.20 -12.33
N ASP A 579 -7.87 24.40 -11.93
CA ASP A 579 -7.66 24.75 -10.51
C ASP A 579 -8.96 24.81 -9.71
N VAL A 580 -10.08 25.07 -10.36
CA VAL A 580 -11.41 25.13 -9.75
C VAL A 580 -12.38 24.31 -10.58
N ILE A 581 -13.19 23.50 -9.91
CA ILE A 581 -14.26 22.70 -10.52
C ILE A 581 -15.60 23.02 -9.86
N ASP A 582 -16.69 22.85 -10.61
CA ASP A 582 -18.06 22.96 -10.10
C ASP A 582 -18.86 21.70 -10.46
N ILE A 583 -19.02 20.82 -9.46
CA ILE A 583 -19.77 19.57 -9.56
C ILE A 583 -21.20 19.70 -9.04
N SER A 584 -21.70 20.92 -8.83
CA SER A 584 -23.06 21.15 -8.30
C SER A 584 -24.15 20.49 -9.15
N HIS A 585 -23.89 20.35 -10.45
CA HIS A 585 -24.79 19.68 -11.40
C HIS A 585 -24.94 18.17 -11.15
N MET A 586 -23.98 17.55 -10.45
CA MET A 586 -23.98 16.12 -10.09
C MET A 586 -24.79 15.84 -8.81
N ARG A 587 -25.32 16.87 -8.13
CA ARG A 587 -26.12 16.68 -6.92
C ARG A 587 -27.40 15.91 -7.24
N SER A 588 -27.62 14.83 -6.51
CA SER A 588 -28.84 14.05 -6.66
C SER A 588 -30.05 14.84 -6.16
N LYS A 589 -31.18 14.62 -6.83
CA LYS A 589 -32.46 15.26 -6.50
C LYS A 589 -33.35 14.36 -5.65
N GLY A 590 -32.97 13.10 -5.43
CA GLY A 590 -33.81 12.09 -4.79
C GLY A 590 -35.05 11.75 -5.62
N LEU A 591 -36.00 11.07 -5.00
CA LEU A 591 -37.30 10.74 -5.59
C LEU A 591 -38.04 12.01 -6.03
N GLN A 592 -38.40 12.10 -7.31
CA GLN A 592 -39.10 13.26 -7.86
C GLN A 592 -40.63 13.12 -7.78
N PRO A 593 -41.38 14.24 -7.68
CA PRO A 593 -42.84 14.21 -7.79
C PRO A 593 -43.29 13.59 -9.12
N GLY A 594 -44.10 12.53 -9.05
CA GLY A 594 -44.62 11.81 -10.23
C GLY A 594 -43.85 10.54 -10.58
N GLU A 595 -42.78 10.20 -9.85
CA GLU A 595 -42.11 8.91 -9.99
C GLU A 595 -42.74 7.85 -9.10
N GLU A 596 -42.96 6.66 -9.66
CA GLU A 596 -43.42 5.49 -8.91
C GLU A 596 -42.25 4.57 -8.60
N LEU A 597 -42.13 4.18 -7.32
CA LEU A 597 -41.12 3.22 -6.92
C LEU A 597 -41.42 1.82 -7.49
N LEU A 598 -40.35 1.09 -7.83
CA LEU A 598 -40.44 -0.33 -8.10
C LEU A 598 -41.04 -1.03 -6.87
N PRO A 599 -41.97 -1.97 -7.04
CA PRO A 599 -42.45 -2.76 -5.92
C PRO A 599 -41.27 -3.45 -5.26
N ASP A 600 -41.16 -3.33 -3.94
CA ASP A 600 -40.21 -4.14 -3.18
C ASP A 600 -40.49 -5.61 -3.52
N ALA A 601 -39.43 -6.36 -3.81
CA ALA A 601 -39.55 -7.81 -3.82
C ALA A 601 -40.18 -8.20 -2.47
N VAL A 602 -41.18 -9.09 -2.50
CA VAL A 602 -41.80 -9.62 -1.28
C VAL A 602 -40.66 -9.99 -0.32
N PRO A 603 -40.68 -9.53 0.94
CA PRO A 603 -39.55 -9.70 1.84
C PRO A 603 -39.06 -11.15 1.83
N GLU A 604 -37.74 -11.33 1.83
CA GLU A 604 -37.03 -12.60 1.90
C GLU A 604 -37.40 -13.46 3.15
N GLU A 605 -38.38 -13.05 3.96
CA GLU A 605 -38.98 -13.85 5.03
C GLU A 605 -39.80 -15.06 4.54
N VAL A 606 -40.10 -15.17 3.23
CA VAL A 606 -40.75 -16.38 2.68
C VAL A 606 -39.76 -17.31 1.96
N MET A 607 -38.47 -16.96 1.87
CA MET A 607 -37.45 -17.82 1.24
C MET A 607 -36.46 -18.45 2.23
N GLU A 608 -36.38 -18.00 3.49
CA GLU A 608 -35.46 -18.58 4.49
C GLU A 608 -36.10 -19.49 5.56
N THR A 609 -37.37 -19.89 5.44
CA THR A 609 -37.95 -20.94 6.33
C THR A 609 -38.58 -22.13 5.62
N ALA A 610 -38.42 -22.26 4.31
CA ALA A 610 -38.78 -23.50 3.61
C ALA A 610 -37.51 -24.22 3.17
N GLN A 611 -36.97 -25.07 4.05
CA GLN A 611 -36.04 -26.12 3.60
C GLN A 611 -36.70 -26.84 2.41
N PRO A 612 -36.03 -27.01 1.26
CA PRO A 612 -36.63 -27.66 0.12
C PRO A 612 -36.91 -29.13 0.50
N VAL A 613 -38.17 -29.46 0.71
CA VAL A 613 -38.63 -30.82 0.96
C VAL A 613 -38.91 -31.48 -0.39
N ALA A 614 -38.35 -32.68 -0.61
CA ALA A 614 -38.64 -33.47 -1.79
C ALA A 614 -40.12 -33.88 -1.80
N ASN A 615 -40.81 -33.68 -2.92
CA ASN A 615 -42.19 -34.16 -3.08
C ASN A 615 -42.20 -35.70 -3.09
N GLU A 616 -42.85 -36.30 -2.09
CA GLU A 616 -42.90 -37.76 -1.90
C GLU A 616 -43.52 -38.50 -3.09
N GLU A 617 -44.49 -37.93 -3.83
CA GLU A 617 -45.08 -38.57 -5.01
C GLU A 617 -44.07 -38.69 -6.17
N ILE A 618 -43.23 -37.66 -6.36
CA ILE A 618 -42.16 -37.66 -7.38
C ILE A 618 -41.10 -38.69 -6.97
N VAL A 619 -40.72 -38.70 -5.70
CA VAL A 619 -39.73 -39.63 -5.17
C VAL A 619 -40.22 -41.07 -5.26
N GLU A 620 -41.46 -41.38 -4.88
CA GLU A 620 -42.04 -42.73 -4.98
C GLU A 620 -42.09 -43.22 -6.43
N GLN A 621 -42.44 -42.35 -7.39
CA GLN A 621 -42.45 -42.72 -8.80
C GLN A 621 -41.05 -43.02 -9.33
N LEU A 622 -40.06 -42.20 -9.01
CA LEU A 622 -38.67 -42.45 -9.42
C LEU A 622 -38.07 -43.69 -8.75
N VAL A 623 -38.42 -43.94 -7.48
CA VAL A 623 -38.00 -45.14 -6.76
C VAL A 623 -38.66 -46.39 -7.35
N SER A 624 -39.93 -46.29 -7.78
CA SER A 624 -40.62 -47.37 -8.49
C SER A 624 -39.99 -47.69 -9.85
N MET A 625 -39.28 -46.73 -10.46
CA MET A 625 -38.48 -46.91 -11.68
C MET A 625 -37.11 -47.54 -11.42
N GLY A 626 -36.73 -47.72 -10.15
CA GLY A 626 -35.52 -48.43 -9.73
C GLY A 626 -34.36 -47.54 -9.27
N PHE A 627 -34.56 -46.23 -9.13
CA PHE A 627 -33.53 -45.29 -8.65
C PHE A 627 -33.41 -45.27 -7.12
N ASN A 628 -32.23 -44.92 -6.60
CA ASN A 628 -31.98 -44.84 -5.15
C ASN A 628 -32.81 -43.70 -4.52
N GLN A 629 -33.49 -43.97 -3.41
CA GLN A 629 -34.33 -43.02 -2.67
C GLN A 629 -33.64 -41.67 -2.42
N LEU A 630 -32.37 -41.67 -2.01
CA LEU A 630 -31.60 -40.47 -1.70
C LEU A 630 -31.35 -39.62 -2.95
N HIS A 631 -31.07 -40.28 -4.08
CA HIS A 631 -30.85 -39.61 -5.36
C HIS A 631 -32.14 -39.01 -5.89
N CYS A 632 -33.27 -39.72 -5.74
CA CYS A 632 -34.60 -39.23 -6.08
C CYS A 632 -35.00 -38.01 -5.26
N GLN A 633 -34.69 -38.00 -3.96
CA GLN A 633 -34.91 -36.85 -3.09
C GLN A 633 -34.07 -35.65 -3.52
N LYS A 634 -32.78 -35.85 -3.84
CA LYS A 634 -31.93 -34.80 -4.37
C LYS A 634 -32.40 -34.27 -5.72
N ALA A 635 -32.83 -35.16 -6.61
CA ALA A 635 -33.34 -34.77 -7.92
C ALA A 635 -34.62 -33.94 -7.81
N ALA A 636 -35.56 -34.35 -6.95
CA ALA A 636 -36.78 -33.60 -6.68
C ALA A 636 -36.47 -32.22 -6.09
N ILE A 637 -35.51 -32.13 -5.15
CA ILE A 637 -35.07 -30.86 -4.55
C ILE A 637 -34.38 -29.94 -5.57
N ASN A 638 -33.40 -30.46 -6.33
CA ASN A 638 -32.62 -29.66 -7.28
C ASN A 638 -33.42 -29.23 -8.51
N THR A 639 -34.48 -29.96 -8.84
CA THR A 639 -35.45 -29.56 -9.88
C THR A 639 -36.63 -28.77 -9.31
N SER A 640 -36.59 -28.36 -8.05
CA SER A 640 -37.66 -27.58 -7.39
C SER A 640 -39.04 -28.24 -7.47
N ASN A 641 -39.09 -29.58 -7.44
CA ASN A 641 -40.30 -30.39 -7.53
C ASN A 641 -41.16 -30.12 -8.77
N VAL A 642 -40.55 -29.67 -9.87
CA VAL A 642 -41.27 -29.26 -11.10
C VAL A 642 -42.02 -30.43 -11.76
N GLY A 643 -41.45 -31.64 -11.74
CA GLY A 643 -42.04 -32.81 -12.37
C GLY A 643 -41.13 -34.03 -12.34
N VAL A 644 -41.70 -35.20 -12.63
CA VAL A 644 -40.98 -36.48 -12.65
C VAL A 644 -40.03 -36.56 -13.84
N GLU A 645 -40.38 -35.99 -14.99
CA GLU A 645 -39.53 -35.99 -16.19
C GLU A 645 -38.27 -35.14 -15.98
N GLU A 646 -38.41 -33.95 -15.40
CA GLU A 646 -37.29 -33.06 -15.06
C GLU A 646 -36.38 -33.68 -14.01
N ALA A 647 -36.95 -34.26 -12.96
CA ALA A 647 -36.19 -34.98 -11.93
C ALA A 647 -35.46 -36.20 -12.50
N THR A 648 -36.06 -36.92 -13.46
CA THR A 648 -35.40 -38.03 -14.17
C THR A 648 -34.22 -37.55 -15.02
N ASN A 649 -34.38 -36.46 -15.77
CA ASN A 649 -33.31 -35.88 -16.59
C ASN A 649 -32.15 -35.37 -15.73
N TRP A 650 -32.46 -34.79 -14.57
CA TRP A 650 -31.45 -34.38 -13.60
C TRP A 650 -30.67 -35.58 -13.05
N LEU A 651 -31.37 -36.65 -12.65
CA LEU A 651 -30.77 -37.92 -12.20
C LEU A 651 -29.79 -38.47 -13.23
N PHE A 652 -30.19 -38.63 -14.49
CA PHE A 652 -29.30 -39.15 -15.53
C PHE A 652 -28.05 -38.31 -15.78
N SER A 653 -28.11 -37.01 -15.49
CA SER A 653 -26.99 -36.09 -15.73
C SER A 653 -26.01 -36.02 -14.56
N HIS A 654 -26.41 -36.44 -13.36
CA HIS A 654 -25.64 -36.27 -12.11
C HIS A 654 -25.40 -37.60 -11.38
N MET A 655 -25.80 -38.74 -11.96
CA MET A 655 -25.69 -40.08 -11.35
C MET A 655 -24.25 -40.50 -11.00
N ASP A 656 -23.25 -39.93 -11.68
CA ASP A 656 -21.83 -40.22 -11.46
C ASP A 656 -21.14 -39.16 -10.58
N ASP A 657 -21.89 -38.20 -10.02
CA ASP A 657 -21.31 -37.13 -9.20
C ASP A 657 -20.84 -37.67 -7.83
N PRO A 658 -19.64 -37.28 -7.37
CA PRO A 658 -19.02 -37.84 -6.16
C PRO A 658 -19.78 -37.51 -4.86
N ASP A 659 -20.68 -36.53 -4.88
CA ASP A 659 -21.50 -36.09 -3.75
C ASP A 659 -22.95 -36.60 -3.83
N ILE A 660 -23.33 -37.38 -4.85
CA ILE A 660 -24.72 -37.85 -5.01
C ILE A 660 -25.17 -38.77 -3.86
N ASP A 661 -24.23 -39.47 -3.22
CA ASP A 661 -24.48 -40.31 -2.04
C ASP A 661 -24.36 -39.56 -0.70
N ALA A 662 -23.99 -38.26 -0.70
CA ALA A 662 -23.87 -37.49 0.55
C ALA A 662 -25.26 -37.29 1.22
N PRO A 663 -25.38 -37.37 2.56
CA PRO A 663 -26.65 -37.14 3.25
C PRO A 663 -27.15 -35.71 3.07
N ILE A 664 -28.47 -35.53 2.93
CA ILE A 664 -29.12 -34.21 2.87
C ILE A 664 -28.99 -33.56 4.25
N SER A 665 -28.06 -32.61 4.40
CA SER A 665 -27.73 -32.00 5.69
C SER A 665 -28.88 -31.17 6.23
N HIS A 666 -29.55 -31.69 7.27
CA HIS A 666 -30.42 -30.93 8.16
C HIS A 666 -29.66 -30.60 9.45
N GLN A 667 -28.79 -29.58 9.45
CA GLN A 667 -28.32 -29.00 10.72
C GLN A 667 -28.22 -27.47 10.60
N ALA A 668 -29.06 -26.78 11.38
CA ALA A 668 -28.77 -25.43 11.81
C ALA A 668 -27.52 -25.49 12.69
N SER A 669 -26.44 -24.84 12.28
CA SER A 669 -25.26 -24.67 13.14
C SER A 669 -25.66 -23.83 14.34
N ASP A 670 -25.55 -24.41 15.53
CA ASP A 670 -25.61 -23.66 16.78
C ASP A 670 -24.35 -22.79 16.86
N VAL A 671 -24.51 -21.50 17.15
CA VAL A 671 -23.39 -20.54 17.13
C VAL A 671 -22.60 -20.69 18.42
N ASP A 672 -21.28 -20.85 18.32
CA ASP A 672 -20.41 -20.98 19.50
C ASP A 672 -20.48 -19.74 20.41
N GLN A 673 -20.78 -19.97 21.69
CA GLN A 673 -20.98 -18.90 22.67
C GLN A 673 -19.71 -18.08 22.91
N SER A 674 -18.52 -18.68 22.77
CA SER A 674 -17.26 -17.97 22.96
C SER A 674 -16.99 -16.93 21.86
N SER A 675 -17.38 -17.23 20.62
CA SER A 675 -17.34 -16.30 19.50
C SER A 675 -18.34 -15.15 19.67
N VAL A 676 -19.51 -15.43 20.24
CA VAL A 676 -20.52 -14.40 20.57
C VAL A 676 -19.97 -13.45 21.64
N ASP A 677 -19.39 -13.98 22.72
CA ASP A 677 -18.82 -13.17 23.80
C ASP A 677 -17.64 -12.31 23.33
N THR A 678 -16.88 -12.80 22.33
CA THR A 678 -15.78 -12.05 21.69
C THR A 678 -16.31 -10.84 20.90
N LEU A 679 -17.38 -11.02 20.11
CA LEU A 679 -18.01 -9.92 19.38
C LEU A 679 -18.73 -8.93 20.33
N ILE A 680 -19.30 -9.39 21.43
CA ILE A 680 -19.84 -8.51 22.48
C ILE A 680 -18.72 -7.69 23.12
N SER A 681 -17.54 -8.29 23.32
CA SER A 681 -16.35 -7.59 23.82
C SER A 681 -15.82 -6.54 22.84
N PHE A 682 -16.09 -6.68 21.54
CA PHE A 682 -15.84 -5.66 20.52
C PHE A 682 -16.90 -4.53 20.50
N GLY A 683 -17.92 -4.63 21.37
CA GLY A 683 -18.96 -3.62 21.55
C GLY A 683 -20.25 -3.86 20.76
N PHE A 684 -20.43 -5.05 20.17
CA PHE A 684 -21.64 -5.39 19.43
C PHE A 684 -22.74 -5.96 20.34
N ALA A 685 -24.01 -5.70 20.01
CA ALA A 685 -25.13 -6.31 20.72
C ALA A 685 -25.18 -7.83 20.48
N GLU A 686 -25.56 -8.61 21.49
CA GLU A 686 -25.56 -10.09 21.45
C GLU A 686 -26.37 -10.65 20.26
N GLU A 687 -27.53 -10.06 19.96
CA GLU A 687 -28.37 -10.51 18.85
C GLU A 687 -27.73 -10.26 17.47
N VAL A 688 -27.00 -9.15 17.32
CA VAL A 688 -26.27 -8.79 16.10
C VAL A 688 -25.05 -9.70 15.92
N ALA A 689 -24.32 -9.97 17.00
CA ALA A 689 -23.18 -10.89 17.02
C ALA A 689 -23.60 -12.31 16.59
N ARG A 690 -24.73 -12.82 17.12
CA ARG A 690 -25.27 -14.14 16.73
C ARG A 690 -25.68 -14.18 15.27
N LYS A 691 -26.35 -13.12 14.78
CA LYS A 691 -26.78 -13.02 13.38
C LYS A 691 -25.59 -12.98 12.41
N ALA A 692 -24.56 -12.22 12.77
CA ALA A 692 -23.34 -12.09 11.99
C ALA A 692 -22.52 -13.39 11.94
N LEU A 693 -22.37 -14.08 13.07
CA LEU A 693 -21.69 -15.37 13.12
C LEU A 693 -22.44 -16.43 12.33
N LYS A 694 -23.78 -16.39 12.33
CA LYS A 694 -24.59 -17.28 11.50
C LYS A 694 -24.40 -17.02 10.00
N ALA A 695 -24.40 -15.75 9.58
CA ALA A 695 -24.16 -15.35 8.20
C ALA A 695 -22.72 -15.65 7.73
N SER A 696 -21.78 -15.70 8.67
CA SER A 696 -20.33 -15.86 8.39
C SER A 696 -19.81 -17.27 8.63
N GLY A 697 -20.68 -18.24 8.92
CA GLY A 697 -20.30 -19.63 9.16
C GLY A 697 -19.46 -19.84 10.43
N GLY A 698 -19.60 -18.95 11.43
CA GLY A 698 -18.88 -19.00 12.71
C GLY A 698 -17.53 -18.28 12.73
N ASP A 699 -17.11 -17.68 11.61
CA ASP A 699 -15.87 -16.90 11.50
C ASP A 699 -16.04 -15.48 12.07
N ILE A 700 -15.19 -15.11 13.03
CA ILE A 700 -15.28 -13.84 13.77
C ILE A 700 -14.89 -12.64 12.89
N GLU A 701 -13.91 -12.77 12.00
CA GLU A 701 -13.46 -11.67 11.15
C GLU A 701 -14.52 -11.35 10.10
N LYS A 702 -15.05 -12.37 9.44
CA LYS A 702 -16.16 -12.23 8.50
C LYS A 702 -17.44 -11.74 9.19
N ALA A 703 -17.71 -12.21 10.41
CA ALA A 703 -18.84 -11.72 11.19
C ALA A 703 -18.70 -10.23 11.53
N THR A 704 -17.50 -9.80 11.89
CA THR A 704 -17.20 -8.40 12.15
C THR A 704 -17.41 -7.54 10.89
N ASP A 705 -16.85 -7.97 9.76
CA ASP A 705 -17.05 -7.29 8.46
C ASP A 705 -18.52 -7.29 8.03
N TRP A 706 -19.26 -8.36 8.29
CA TRP A 706 -20.69 -8.45 7.99
C TRP A 706 -21.50 -7.45 8.83
N ILE A 707 -21.18 -7.28 10.12
CA ILE A 707 -21.84 -6.29 11.01
C ILE A 707 -21.62 -4.88 10.47
N PHE A 708 -20.38 -4.55 10.09
CA PHE A 708 -20.07 -3.22 9.56
C PHE A 708 -20.73 -2.94 8.22
N ASN A 709 -20.89 -3.96 7.37
CA ASN A 709 -21.60 -3.83 6.09
C ASN A 709 -23.13 -3.87 6.24
N ASN A 710 -23.67 -4.21 7.42
CA ASN A 710 -25.11 -4.31 7.69
C ASN A 710 -25.54 -3.61 9.00
N PRO A 711 -25.30 -2.30 9.17
CA PRO A 711 -25.59 -1.58 10.42
C PRO A 711 -27.08 -1.54 10.77
N ASN A 712 -27.97 -1.68 9.78
CA ASN A 712 -29.42 -1.73 9.99
C ASN A 712 -29.90 -3.05 10.64
N ALA A 713 -29.09 -4.10 10.68
CA ALA A 713 -29.42 -5.32 11.42
C ALA A 713 -29.41 -5.13 12.95
N SER A 714 -28.90 -3.99 13.43
CA SER A 714 -28.82 -3.60 14.85
C SER A 714 -30.10 -2.96 15.40
N VAL A 715 -31.09 -2.64 14.56
CA VAL A 715 -32.28 -1.90 14.96
C VAL A 715 -33.55 -2.62 14.51
N SER A 716 -33.99 -3.58 15.30
CA SER A 716 -35.35 -4.11 15.23
C SER A 716 -36.07 -3.90 16.56
N ASP A 717 -37.10 -3.05 16.47
CA ASP A 717 -38.34 -2.97 17.26
C ASP A 717 -38.29 -2.59 18.75
N MET A 718 -38.39 -1.28 19.01
CA MET A 718 -39.36 -0.74 19.98
C MET A 718 -39.48 0.80 19.85
N ASP A 719 -40.38 1.28 19.00
CA ASP A 719 -41.37 2.32 19.37
C ASP A 719 -42.25 2.71 18.17
N VAL A 720 -43.48 2.18 18.16
CA VAL A 720 -44.56 2.68 17.30
C VAL A 720 -45.53 3.47 18.17
N SER A 721 -45.45 4.79 18.12
CA SER A 721 -46.62 5.64 18.36
C SER A 721 -46.56 6.96 17.58
N SER A 722 -47.37 7.00 16.52
CA SER A 722 -48.11 8.16 15.98
C SER A 722 -47.43 9.55 15.95
N SER A 723 -46.96 9.97 14.77
CA SER A 723 -47.57 11.02 13.91
C SER A 723 -46.56 11.70 12.98
N SER A 724 -46.94 11.78 11.69
CA SER A 724 -46.46 12.69 10.63
C SER A 724 -44.95 12.88 10.37
N SER A 725 -44.54 12.52 9.15
CA SER A 725 -43.36 13.00 8.41
C SER A 725 -42.00 12.90 9.14
N ALA A 726 -41.32 11.76 8.99
CA ALA A 726 -39.91 11.65 9.37
C ALA A 726 -39.12 10.95 8.27
N GLN A 727 -38.06 11.65 7.84
CA GLN A 727 -37.01 11.18 6.95
C GLN A 727 -36.33 9.93 7.53
N THR A 728 -35.89 9.02 6.66
CA THR A 728 -35.12 7.82 7.01
C THR A 728 -33.81 8.21 7.73
N PRO A 729 -33.33 7.46 8.74
CA PRO A 729 -32.23 7.90 9.62
C PRO A 729 -30.81 7.90 9.00
N ALA A 730 -30.64 7.56 7.72
CA ALA A 730 -29.32 7.43 7.09
C ALA A 730 -28.64 8.76 6.70
N GLN A 731 -29.22 9.92 7.02
CA GLN A 731 -28.69 11.24 6.62
C GLN A 731 -28.01 12.03 7.74
N THR A 732 -27.96 11.52 8.97
CA THR A 732 -27.45 12.28 10.11
C THR A 732 -25.94 12.11 10.27
N GLY A 733 -25.14 12.78 9.42
CA GLY A 733 -23.73 13.00 9.77
C GLY A 733 -22.72 13.29 8.66
N LEU A 734 -23.04 13.11 7.38
CA LEU A 734 -22.07 13.40 6.31
C LEU A 734 -21.86 14.91 6.16
N PRO A 735 -20.62 15.38 5.90
CA PRO A 735 -20.40 16.76 5.53
C PRO A 735 -21.15 17.07 4.23
N ASP A 736 -21.78 18.24 4.18
CA ASP A 736 -22.45 18.72 2.97
C ASP A 736 -22.27 20.24 2.81
N GLY A 737 -22.26 20.71 1.56
CA GLY A 737 -22.05 22.10 1.21
C GLY A 737 -22.21 22.42 -0.27
N GLY A 738 -21.60 23.52 -0.73
CA GLY A 738 -21.59 23.89 -2.15
C GLY A 738 -20.74 22.94 -2.99
N GLY A 739 -21.09 22.75 -4.27
CA GLY A 739 -20.37 21.84 -5.19
C GLY A 739 -19.14 22.45 -5.86
N ARG A 740 -18.63 23.59 -5.35
CA ARG A 740 -17.46 24.28 -5.89
C ARG A 740 -16.21 23.93 -5.09
N TYR A 741 -15.15 23.56 -5.79
CA TYR A 741 -13.91 23.10 -5.18
C TYR A 741 -12.68 23.72 -5.82
N LYS A 742 -11.60 23.85 -5.04
CA LYS A 742 -10.28 24.27 -5.50
C LYS A 742 -9.24 23.18 -5.30
N LEU A 743 -8.46 22.90 -6.34
CA LEU A 743 -7.37 21.95 -6.29
C LEU A 743 -6.29 22.43 -5.29
N PHE A 744 -5.89 21.57 -4.37
CA PHE A 744 -4.81 21.87 -3.43
C PHE A 744 -3.77 20.76 -3.31
N GLY A 745 -4.04 19.54 -3.79
CA GLY A 745 -3.13 18.41 -3.66
C GLY A 745 -3.18 17.47 -4.85
N ILE A 746 -2.03 16.93 -5.25
CA ILE A 746 -1.88 15.99 -6.35
C ILE A 746 -0.91 14.90 -5.90
N VAL A 747 -1.29 13.63 -6.04
CA VAL A 747 -0.38 12.49 -5.91
C VAL A 747 -0.14 11.93 -7.30
N SER A 748 1.13 11.88 -7.72
CA SER A 748 1.53 11.44 -9.06
C SER A 748 2.30 10.13 -8.97
N HIS A 749 1.92 9.15 -9.80
CA HIS A 749 2.66 7.92 -10.00
C HIS A 749 3.59 8.05 -11.23
N MET A 750 4.90 8.04 -11.00
CA MET A 750 5.94 8.04 -12.04
C MET A 750 6.32 6.62 -12.41
N GLY A 751 6.27 6.27 -13.69
CA GLY A 751 6.57 4.93 -14.19
C GLY A 751 5.54 4.46 -15.20
N THR A 752 5.97 3.67 -16.19
CA THR A 752 5.09 3.15 -17.26
C THR A 752 4.47 1.80 -16.90
N SER A 753 5.00 1.13 -15.88
CA SER A 753 4.54 -0.17 -15.39
C SER A 753 3.41 -0.04 -14.38
N THR A 754 2.62 -1.10 -14.25
CA THR A 754 1.65 -1.30 -13.17
C THR A 754 2.27 -1.95 -11.93
N HIS A 755 3.43 -2.57 -12.08
CA HIS A 755 4.12 -3.31 -11.03
C HIS A 755 5.22 -2.49 -10.35
N CYS A 756 5.65 -1.40 -10.99
CA CYS A 756 6.65 -0.53 -10.42
C CYS A 756 6.48 0.96 -10.77
N GLY A 757 6.93 1.82 -9.85
CA GLY A 757 7.02 3.25 -10.04
C GLY A 757 7.36 4.00 -8.76
N HIS A 758 7.25 5.32 -8.80
CA HIS A 758 7.57 6.20 -7.67
C HIS A 758 6.50 7.27 -7.47
N TYR A 759 6.12 7.48 -6.21
CA TYR A 759 5.07 8.42 -5.83
C TYR A 759 5.65 9.72 -5.30
N VAL A 760 5.08 10.84 -5.75
CA VAL A 760 5.35 12.17 -5.19
C VAL A 760 4.06 12.93 -4.96
N ALA A 761 4.08 13.85 -3.99
CA ALA A 761 2.96 14.74 -3.73
C ALA A 761 3.31 16.18 -4.12
N HIS A 762 2.40 16.85 -4.82
CA HIS A 762 2.44 18.30 -5.00
C HIS A 762 1.31 18.91 -4.18
N ILE A 763 1.61 19.92 -3.37
CA ILE A 763 0.65 20.52 -2.45
C ILE A 763 0.73 22.04 -2.56
N LEU A 764 -0.42 22.69 -2.72
CA LEU A 764 -0.56 24.13 -2.71
C LEU A 764 -0.58 24.62 -1.25
N LYS A 765 0.53 25.23 -0.82
CA LYS A 765 0.68 25.82 0.52
C LYS A 765 0.98 27.31 0.38
N GLU A 766 0.22 28.14 1.11
CA GLU A 766 0.42 29.60 1.12
C GLU A 766 0.45 30.24 -0.29
N GLY A 767 -0.37 29.72 -1.20
CA GLY A 767 -0.45 30.20 -2.58
C GLY A 767 0.69 29.74 -3.50
N ARG A 768 1.59 28.87 -3.05
CA ARG A 768 2.68 28.29 -3.85
C ARG A 768 2.62 26.78 -3.86
N TRP A 769 2.95 26.17 -4.99
CA TRP A 769 3.05 24.71 -5.09
C TRP A 769 4.38 24.24 -4.51
N VAL A 770 4.32 23.16 -3.75
CA VAL A 770 5.49 22.53 -3.13
C VAL A 770 5.47 21.05 -3.47
N ILE A 771 6.60 20.56 -3.98
CA ILE A 771 6.82 19.14 -4.22
C ILE A 771 7.38 18.49 -2.96
N PHE A 772 6.79 17.37 -2.58
CA PHE A 772 7.25 16.47 -1.53
C PHE A 772 7.63 15.14 -2.20
N ASN A 773 8.94 14.93 -2.32
CA ASN A 773 9.53 13.73 -2.87
C ASN A 773 10.40 13.09 -1.79
N ASP A 774 9.78 12.24 -0.99
CA ASP A 774 10.37 11.67 0.22
C ASP A 774 10.99 12.77 1.11
N SER A 775 12.30 12.74 1.36
CA SER A 775 13.02 13.73 2.18
C SER A 775 13.23 15.07 1.46
N LYS A 776 13.09 15.10 0.13
CA LYS A 776 13.27 16.30 -0.68
C LYS A 776 11.98 17.11 -0.72
N VAL A 777 12.07 18.36 -0.25
CA VAL A 777 10.95 19.31 -0.26
C VAL A 777 11.41 20.60 -0.94
N GLY A 778 10.68 21.02 -1.97
CA GLY A 778 11.07 22.18 -2.77
C GLY A 778 9.88 22.91 -3.38
N ILE A 779 10.09 24.17 -3.79
CA ILE A 779 9.08 24.94 -4.52
C ILE A 779 8.90 24.33 -5.91
N SER A 780 7.69 23.90 -6.23
CA SER A 780 7.31 23.49 -7.58
C SER A 780 6.81 24.71 -8.35
N THR A 781 7.44 24.98 -9.49
CA THR A 781 7.10 26.12 -10.35
C THR A 781 6.05 25.77 -11.39
N ASP A 782 6.02 24.51 -11.80
CA ASP A 782 5.19 24.00 -12.89
C ASP A 782 4.68 22.61 -12.50
N PRO A 783 3.75 22.54 -11.53
CA PRO A 783 3.28 21.27 -11.00
C PRO A 783 2.61 20.45 -12.13
N PRO A 784 2.86 19.13 -12.20
CA PRO A 784 2.38 18.26 -13.28
C PRO A 784 0.90 17.91 -13.09
N LYS A 785 0.02 18.92 -13.15
CA LYS A 785 -1.43 18.80 -12.94
C LYS A 785 -2.11 17.85 -13.92
N ASP A 786 -1.51 17.61 -15.07
CA ASP A 786 -2.04 16.72 -16.09
C ASP A 786 -1.64 15.26 -15.92
N MET A 787 -0.73 14.96 -14.99
CA MET A 787 -0.17 13.63 -14.79
C MET A 787 -0.58 12.96 -13.48
N GLY A 788 -1.30 13.67 -12.61
CA GLY A 788 -1.77 13.15 -11.33
C GLY A 788 -2.55 11.84 -11.43
N TYR A 789 -2.36 11.00 -10.42
CA TYR A 789 -3.09 9.75 -10.19
C TYR A 789 -4.28 9.98 -9.26
N LEU A 790 -4.03 10.68 -8.13
CA LEU A 790 -5.05 11.15 -7.20
C LEU A 790 -5.03 12.68 -7.15
N TYR A 791 -6.22 13.29 -7.16
CA TYR A 791 -6.40 14.73 -7.00
C TYR A 791 -7.23 15.03 -5.76
N PHE A 792 -6.77 16.02 -4.99
CA PHE A 792 -7.40 16.45 -3.75
C PHE A 792 -7.89 17.90 -3.90
N PHE A 793 -9.19 18.06 -3.74
CA PHE A 793 -9.92 19.29 -3.95
C PHE A 793 -10.55 19.75 -2.63
N GLN A 794 -10.31 20.99 -2.24
CA GLN A 794 -10.90 21.59 -1.05
C GLN A 794 -12.17 22.36 -1.42
N ARG A 795 -13.26 22.15 -0.69
CA ARG A 795 -14.52 22.86 -0.92
C ARG A 795 -14.32 24.36 -0.68
N LEU A 796 -14.82 25.17 -1.61
CA LEU A 796 -14.83 26.62 -1.45
C LEU A 796 -16.04 27.01 -0.61
N GLU A 797 -15.79 27.69 0.51
CA GLU A 797 -16.85 28.36 1.25
C GLU A 797 -17.37 29.54 0.41
N ASN A 798 -18.70 29.70 0.36
CA ASN A 798 -19.36 30.73 -0.44
C ASN A 798 -19.18 32.14 0.13
#